data_AF-A0A2S1JPW8-F1
#
_entry.id   AF-A0A2S1JPW8-F1
#
_cell.length_a   1.000
_cell.length_b   1.000
_cell.length_c   1.000
_cell.angle_alpha   90.00
_cell.angle_beta   90.00
_cell.angle_gamma   90.00
#
_symmetry.space_group_name_H-M   'P 1'
#
loop_
_entity.id
_entity.type
_entity.pdbx_description
1 polymer ?
#
loop_
_entity_poly.entity_id
_entity_poly.type
_entity_poly.pdbx_seq_one_letter_code
_entity_poly.pdbx_strand_id
1 'polypeptide(L)'
;MRLPSLIAILFSLVLLSACGSDGGRGDAADDLLPTPGVTDSDGDGIDDDNDNCPAVSNSDQDDLDGDGSGDACDTDDDGDSHPDTSDNCPQTPNSDQADSDSDGIGNACDSDLDGDNVPNDSDNCPADSNSEQGDIDGDGVGDVCDNDRDGDNYTDSLDNCPDVANPDQSDQDNDGIGDACDEDSDTDNDGHDDGQDNCPDVSNPDQADLDGDGIGDACDSDDDGDGVDDQDDNCPTAANSSQTDQDGDGIGDACDDDADSDGIDNEDDNCPSTHNPNQDDNDGDGIGDACDSDDDNDSVDDENDNCPSHSNTDQSDIDEDGVGDACDSDQDGDSIDNDDDNCPATANSDQSDIDGDGQGDSCDSDDDGDGIDDSNDNCPAVANDDQTDTDGDGTGDACDSDRDDDGVENENDNCPLVPNADQTDTDGDGYGDACDDNTDVDGDQVPDSVDNCVLIPNTDQIDQDGDGIGDACDSDLDGDGTDNDADNCPSIPNSDQLDTDGDGSGDICDSDDDNDGVDDIADNCPTASNSDQTDTDGDSVGDACDPDLDGDGIFNDDDNCPYVSNTLQEDSDNDGIGDACDGDNDNDGVDNANDNCPDTANSDQSDIDQDGVGDVCDSDRDGDSVPDISDNCPAIPNDDQADQDGDGIGDACDDDSDTDNDGHDDGEDNCPAIPNPNQTDTDGDGIGDECDSDADGDGTDNTDDNCPLTPNDQTDTDGDGLGDACDEDLDGDGVNDDVDNCPMIPNPGQEDGDNDGAGDVCDNDRDDDGLDDTADNCPAIPNPNQTDTDGDGVGDVCDADLDGDGIENDFDNCPQTHNPNQKDSDHDGIGDACDQESGLSCAAFEDLEIVNGVDADLTHGIEQPCYGCSITAVERVFNGVLSDAARMEVVSGAGGSTHIQVNHHSVKEGRHVVGFLVEHTTSLLDIIYLNTITISTYLDGVATGESTSGYRLAPFKVNGARNHRLLLVTTNSDFDQVRLTLEGLSFTNNQLDVYLACAAPVGHP
;
A
#
# COMPACT_ATOMS: atom_id res chain seq x y z
N MET A 1 -45.06 -50.00 12.94
CA MET A 1 -45.75 -51.20 12.39
C MET A 1 -46.41 -50.83 11.06
N ARG A 2 -45.80 -51.14 9.90
CA ARG A 2 -46.19 -50.71 8.51
C ARG A 2 -46.06 -49.20 8.17
N LEU A 3 -45.17 -48.89 7.21
CA LEU A 3 -45.35 -48.23 5.88
C LEU A 3 -46.46 -47.16 5.66
N PRO A 4 -46.32 -46.22 4.66
CA PRO A 4 -45.12 -45.84 3.84
C PRO A 4 -45.00 -44.37 3.29
N SER A 5 -43.86 -44.07 2.62
CA SER A 5 -43.64 -43.10 1.49
C SER A 5 -43.59 -41.59 1.81
N LEU A 6 -42.73 -40.73 1.22
CA LEU A 6 -41.71 -40.75 0.11
C LEU A 6 -40.61 -39.68 0.45
N ILE A 7 -39.37 -39.49 -0.09
CA ILE A 7 -38.60 -39.84 -1.32
C ILE A 7 -38.97 -38.94 -2.54
N ALA A 8 -38.10 -38.25 -3.33
CA ALA A 8 -36.65 -38.27 -3.69
C ALA A 8 -36.23 -36.87 -4.30
N ILE A 9 -35.05 -36.46 -4.85
CA ILE A 9 -33.59 -36.81 -5.00
C ILE A 9 -32.99 -35.72 -5.98
N LEU A 10 -31.69 -35.35 -6.14
CA LEU A 10 -30.43 -35.21 -5.34
C LEU A 10 -29.30 -34.64 -6.28
N PHE A 11 -28.14 -34.17 -5.76
CA PHE A 11 -27.02 -33.45 -6.43
C PHE A 11 -26.07 -34.26 -7.37
N SER A 12 -25.29 -33.52 -8.20
CA SER A 12 -23.95 -33.75 -8.83
C SER A 12 -23.49 -35.08 -9.46
N LEU A 13 -22.74 -35.00 -10.60
CA LEU A 13 -21.53 -35.84 -10.86
C LEU A 13 -20.66 -35.34 -12.05
N VAL A 14 -19.38 -35.76 -12.10
CA VAL A 14 -18.36 -35.32 -13.09
C VAL A 14 -17.63 -36.49 -13.81
N LEU A 15 -17.43 -36.36 -15.13
CA LEU A 15 -16.45 -36.99 -16.06
C LEU A 15 -16.40 -38.52 -16.41
N LEU A 16 -15.75 -38.76 -17.57
CA LEU A 16 -15.00 -39.96 -18.05
C LEU A 16 -15.70 -41.19 -18.72
N SER A 17 -15.90 -41.07 -20.05
CA SER A 17 -15.29 -41.91 -21.12
C SER A 17 -15.70 -43.37 -21.45
N ALA A 18 -15.59 -43.69 -22.75
CA ALA A 18 -15.24 -44.97 -23.41
C ALA A 18 -16.32 -45.97 -23.96
N CYS A 19 -16.53 -45.90 -25.29
CA CYS A 19 -16.50 -47.02 -26.27
C CYS A 19 -17.45 -48.25 -26.15
N GLY A 20 -18.35 -48.45 -27.12
CA GLY A 20 -19.17 -49.69 -27.21
C GLY A 20 -19.98 -49.93 -28.51
N SER A 21 -19.41 -50.65 -29.48
CA SER A 21 -19.97 -50.98 -30.81
C SER A 21 -21.19 -51.93 -30.88
N ASP A 22 -22.19 -51.62 -31.72
CA ASP A 22 -22.89 -52.52 -32.71
C ASP A 22 -24.19 -51.86 -33.27
N GLY A 23 -24.75 -52.19 -34.45
CA GLY A 23 -24.39 -53.27 -35.38
C GLY A 23 -25.22 -53.44 -36.69
N GLY A 24 -25.64 -52.36 -37.36
CA GLY A 24 -25.83 -52.28 -38.84
C GLY A 24 -26.98 -53.00 -39.60
N ARG A 25 -27.33 -52.41 -40.78
CA ARG A 25 -27.86 -52.98 -42.07
C ARG A 25 -28.78 -51.98 -42.80
N GLY A 26 -28.68 -51.73 -44.12
CA GLY A 26 -27.66 -52.14 -45.10
C GLY A 26 -28.18 -52.16 -46.56
N ASP A 27 -27.27 -52.00 -47.53
CA ASP A 27 -27.43 -52.11 -49.01
C ASP A 27 -28.40 -51.13 -49.73
N ALA A 28 -28.19 -50.67 -50.97
CA ALA A 28 -26.97 -50.49 -51.79
C ALA A 28 -27.30 -49.67 -53.07
N ALA A 29 -26.41 -48.75 -53.44
CA ALA A 29 -26.24 -47.98 -54.71
C ALA A 29 -27.18 -48.17 -55.93
N ASP A 30 -27.52 -47.07 -56.60
CA ASP A 30 -27.49 -46.98 -58.08
C ASP A 30 -27.06 -45.57 -58.59
N ASP A 31 -26.59 -45.53 -59.84
CA ASP A 31 -25.80 -44.49 -60.52
C ASP A 31 -26.56 -43.21 -60.97
N LEU A 32 -26.03 -42.02 -60.62
CA LEU A 32 -26.19 -40.77 -61.39
C LEU A 32 -24.90 -39.91 -61.37
N LEU A 33 -24.77 -39.05 -62.39
CA LEU A 33 -23.55 -38.32 -62.75
C LEU A 33 -23.48 -36.92 -62.12
N PRO A 34 -22.27 -36.36 -61.89
CA PRO A 34 -22.11 -35.02 -61.34
C PRO A 34 -22.54 -33.92 -62.31
N THR A 35 -23.32 -32.97 -61.80
CA THR A 35 -23.46 -31.60 -62.32
C THR A 35 -22.24 -30.75 -61.96
N PRO A 36 -21.99 -29.62 -62.63
CA PRO A 36 -20.80 -28.81 -62.39
C PRO A 36 -21.04 -27.82 -61.25
N GLY A 37 -20.23 -27.92 -60.20
CA GLY A 37 -19.96 -26.87 -59.19
C GLY A 37 -21.12 -25.93 -58.86
N VAL A 38 -21.95 -26.37 -57.93
CA VAL A 38 -22.26 -25.49 -56.78
C VAL A 38 -20.97 -25.36 -55.96
N THR A 39 -20.77 -24.18 -55.41
CA THR A 39 -19.80 -23.93 -54.34
C THR A 39 -20.57 -23.72 -53.04
N ASP A 40 -19.84 -23.98 -51.98
CA ASP A 40 -20.18 -24.07 -50.56
C ASP A 40 -18.84 -23.58 -49.98
N SER A 41 -18.81 -22.32 -49.55
CA SER A 41 -17.58 -21.50 -49.57
C SER A 41 -16.87 -21.44 -48.21
N ASP A 42 -17.61 -21.54 -47.12
CA ASP A 42 -17.13 -21.65 -45.74
C ASP A 42 -17.25 -23.09 -45.19
N GLY A 43 -18.27 -23.85 -45.58
CA GLY A 43 -18.40 -25.28 -45.29
C GLY A 43 -19.61 -25.70 -44.47
N ASP A 44 -20.64 -24.85 -44.32
CA ASP A 44 -21.77 -25.06 -43.40
C ASP A 44 -22.72 -26.20 -43.84
N GLY A 45 -22.90 -26.38 -45.17
CA GLY A 45 -23.77 -27.37 -45.80
C GLY A 45 -24.84 -26.81 -46.75
N ILE A 46 -24.91 -25.49 -46.94
CA ILE A 46 -25.73 -24.77 -47.92
C ILE A 46 -24.89 -24.54 -49.21
N ASP A 47 -25.55 -24.23 -50.34
CA ASP A 47 -24.88 -23.91 -51.62
C ASP A 47 -24.95 -22.39 -51.84
N ASP A 48 -23.85 -21.68 -52.19
CA ASP A 48 -23.73 -20.20 -52.28
C ASP A 48 -24.89 -19.46 -53.02
N ASP A 49 -25.60 -20.16 -53.92
CA ASP A 49 -26.73 -19.66 -54.72
C ASP A 49 -28.05 -19.53 -53.91
N ASN A 50 -28.08 -20.02 -52.65
CA ASN A 50 -29.24 -20.05 -51.74
C ASN A 50 -28.84 -19.80 -50.28
N ASP A 51 -27.62 -19.33 -50.09
CA ASP A 51 -26.98 -19.06 -48.80
C ASP A 51 -27.13 -17.57 -48.50
N ASN A 52 -27.60 -17.21 -47.31
CA ASN A 52 -27.73 -15.80 -46.90
C ASN A 52 -26.44 -15.21 -46.31
N CYS A 53 -25.49 -16.04 -45.88
CA CYS A 53 -24.12 -15.63 -45.53
C CYS A 53 -23.02 -16.43 -46.28
N PRO A 54 -22.84 -16.26 -47.62
CA PRO A 54 -21.92 -17.06 -48.47
C PRO A 54 -20.40 -16.95 -48.22
N ALA A 55 -20.00 -16.52 -47.03
CA ALA A 55 -18.63 -16.49 -46.54
C ALA A 55 -18.53 -16.68 -45.01
N VAL A 56 -19.65 -16.85 -44.29
CA VAL A 56 -19.73 -16.99 -42.83
C VAL A 56 -20.76 -18.06 -42.48
N SER A 57 -20.27 -19.24 -42.11
CA SER A 57 -21.05 -20.48 -41.96
C SER A 57 -22.22 -20.39 -40.94
N ASN A 58 -23.47 -20.26 -41.42
CA ASN A 58 -24.71 -20.25 -40.64
C ASN A 58 -25.72 -21.30 -41.14
N SER A 59 -25.53 -22.56 -40.72
CA SER A 59 -26.29 -23.74 -41.23
C SER A 59 -27.78 -23.80 -40.90
N ASP A 60 -28.23 -22.84 -40.10
CA ASP A 60 -29.58 -22.50 -39.67
C ASP A 60 -30.29 -21.67 -40.76
N GLN A 61 -29.54 -20.70 -41.31
CA GLN A 61 -30.00 -19.66 -42.24
C GLN A 61 -31.15 -18.82 -41.65
N ASP A 62 -30.96 -18.40 -40.40
CA ASP A 62 -31.79 -17.39 -39.77
C ASP A 62 -31.47 -15.99 -40.40
N ASP A 63 -32.49 -15.12 -40.38
CA ASP A 63 -32.74 -13.95 -41.24
C ASP A 63 -33.87 -13.17 -40.53
N LEU A 64 -33.51 -12.45 -39.46
CA LEU A 64 -34.45 -11.94 -38.44
C LEU A 64 -35.33 -10.78 -38.95
N ASP A 65 -34.77 -9.76 -39.60
CA ASP A 65 -35.54 -8.68 -40.25
C ASP A 65 -36.25 -9.13 -41.56
N GLY A 66 -35.58 -9.98 -42.35
CA GLY A 66 -36.04 -10.49 -43.64
C GLY A 66 -35.52 -9.73 -44.89
N ASP A 67 -34.43 -8.96 -44.82
CA ASP A 67 -33.69 -8.39 -45.96
C ASP A 67 -33.22 -9.49 -46.92
N GLY A 68 -32.72 -10.60 -46.36
CA GLY A 68 -32.12 -11.71 -47.08
C GLY A 68 -30.59 -11.76 -47.08
N SER A 69 -29.94 -10.93 -46.25
CA SER A 69 -28.75 -11.31 -45.48
C SER A 69 -29.12 -12.35 -44.39
N GLY A 70 -28.25 -12.56 -43.40
CA GLY A 70 -28.59 -13.35 -42.22
C GLY A 70 -27.74 -12.99 -41.02
N ASP A 71 -28.25 -13.33 -39.84
CA ASP A 71 -27.80 -12.87 -38.52
C ASP A 71 -26.29 -13.11 -38.23
N ALA A 72 -25.66 -14.07 -38.93
CA ALA A 72 -24.23 -14.34 -38.81
C ALA A 72 -23.33 -13.40 -39.66
N CYS A 73 -23.91 -12.51 -40.46
CA CYS A 73 -23.18 -11.65 -41.40
C CYS A 73 -23.88 -10.35 -41.82
N ASP A 74 -25.05 -10.01 -41.26
CA ASP A 74 -25.53 -8.63 -41.30
C ASP A 74 -24.75 -7.76 -40.29
N THR A 75 -25.29 -6.57 -40.02
CA THR A 75 -24.71 -5.52 -39.15
C THR A 75 -25.81 -4.66 -38.51
N ASP A 76 -27.05 -5.16 -38.52
CA ASP A 76 -28.34 -4.53 -38.15
C ASP A 76 -29.35 -5.70 -38.15
N ASP A 77 -29.10 -6.72 -37.31
CA ASP A 77 -29.69 -8.07 -37.42
C ASP A 77 -31.24 -8.09 -37.46
N ASP A 78 -31.89 -7.18 -36.73
CA ASP A 78 -33.35 -7.11 -36.64
C ASP A 78 -34.01 -5.99 -37.47
N GLY A 79 -33.21 -5.11 -38.06
CA GLY A 79 -33.63 -4.09 -39.02
C GLY A 79 -34.24 -2.82 -38.42
N ASP A 80 -33.97 -2.50 -37.15
CA ASP A 80 -34.45 -1.26 -36.52
C ASP A 80 -33.79 0.01 -37.07
N SER A 81 -32.57 -0.10 -37.63
CA SER A 81 -31.61 0.94 -38.08
C SER A 81 -30.41 1.27 -37.15
N HIS A 82 -30.23 0.58 -36.02
CA HIS A 82 -29.03 0.60 -35.19
C HIS A 82 -28.12 -0.60 -35.49
N PRO A 83 -26.79 -0.42 -35.61
CA PRO A 83 -25.90 -1.55 -35.78
C PRO A 83 -25.69 -2.33 -34.48
N ASP A 84 -25.63 -3.67 -34.54
CA ASP A 84 -25.46 -4.61 -33.39
C ASP A 84 -24.30 -4.29 -32.42
N THR A 85 -23.32 -3.49 -32.85
CA THR A 85 -22.19 -3.01 -32.03
C THR A 85 -22.52 -1.79 -31.15
N SER A 86 -23.75 -1.30 -31.25
CA SER A 86 -24.25 -0.01 -30.76
C SER A 86 -25.78 -0.04 -30.64
N ASP A 87 -26.31 -1.23 -30.42
CA ASP A 87 -27.70 -1.54 -30.22
C ASP A 87 -27.79 -2.27 -28.87
N ASN A 88 -28.65 -1.80 -27.95
CA ASN A 88 -28.86 -2.44 -26.64
C ASN A 88 -29.92 -3.55 -26.66
N CYS A 89 -30.62 -3.77 -27.78
CA CYS A 89 -31.38 -5.00 -28.06
C CYS A 89 -31.12 -5.58 -29.47
N PRO A 90 -29.90 -6.07 -29.80
CA PRO A 90 -29.49 -6.53 -31.15
C PRO A 90 -30.31 -7.64 -31.83
N GLN A 91 -31.40 -8.12 -31.22
CA GLN A 91 -32.26 -9.20 -31.69
C GLN A 91 -33.76 -8.90 -31.41
N THR A 92 -34.13 -7.68 -31.04
CA THR A 92 -35.52 -7.26 -30.72
C THR A 92 -35.72 -5.74 -30.97
N PRO A 93 -36.34 -5.33 -32.12
CA PRO A 93 -36.22 -3.96 -32.64
C PRO A 93 -36.70 -2.85 -31.70
N ASN A 94 -35.80 -1.95 -31.30
CA ASN A 94 -36.03 -0.86 -30.34
C ASN A 94 -35.41 0.47 -30.82
N SER A 95 -35.96 1.04 -31.90
CA SER A 95 -35.36 2.18 -32.63
C SER A 95 -35.33 3.53 -31.86
N ASP A 96 -35.72 3.51 -30.59
CA ASP A 96 -35.59 4.55 -29.59
C ASP A 96 -34.38 4.34 -28.65
N GLN A 97 -33.83 3.11 -28.58
CA GLN A 97 -32.68 2.70 -27.76
C GLN A 97 -32.86 3.06 -26.27
N ALA A 98 -34.10 2.98 -25.80
CA ALA A 98 -34.45 3.24 -24.41
C ALA A 98 -33.79 2.20 -23.49
N ASP A 99 -33.21 2.72 -22.42
CA ASP A 99 -32.37 2.04 -21.42
C ASP A 99 -32.73 2.77 -20.10
N SER A 100 -33.49 2.11 -19.22
CA SER A 100 -34.17 2.78 -18.09
C SER A 100 -33.34 2.81 -16.82
N ASP A 101 -32.62 1.72 -16.54
CA ASP A 101 -31.71 1.54 -15.40
C ASP A 101 -30.23 1.75 -15.78
N SER A 102 -29.92 1.84 -17.08
CA SER A 102 -28.56 2.06 -17.63
C SER A 102 -27.60 0.87 -17.46
N ASP A 103 -28.11 -0.36 -17.31
CA ASP A 103 -27.34 -1.61 -17.35
C ASP A 103 -26.63 -1.83 -18.71
N GLY A 104 -27.24 -1.34 -19.80
CA GLY A 104 -26.76 -1.51 -21.18
C GLY A 104 -27.52 -2.57 -21.99
N ILE A 105 -28.59 -3.15 -21.44
CA ILE A 105 -29.64 -3.89 -22.13
C ILE A 105 -30.86 -2.97 -22.32
N GLY A 106 -31.46 -3.00 -23.51
CA GLY A 106 -32.57 -2.09 -23.82
C GLY A 106 -33.92 -2.55 -23.24
N ASN A 107 -34.78 -1.58 -22.92
CA ASN A 107 -36.14 -1.75 -22.38
C ASN A 107 -37.07 -2.69 -23.20
N ALA A 108 -36.72 -3.00 -24.45
CA ALA A 108 -37.47 -3.90 -25.31
C ALA A 108 -37.11 -5.39 -25.16
N CYS A 109 -35.93 -5.67 -24.58
CA CYS A 109 -35.41 -7.02 -24.37
C CYS A 109 -35.10 -7.34 -22.90
N ASP A 110 -35.18 -6.36 -21.99
CA ASP A 110 -34.96 -6.60 -20.56
C ASP A 110 -36.04 -7.46 -19.87
N SER A 111 -35.62 -8.08 -18.78
CA SER A 111 -36.40 -8.81 -17.79
C SER A 111 -36.65 -8.05 -16.47
N ASP A 112 -35.97 -6.93 -16.21
CA ASP A 112 -35.93 -6.16 -14.96
C ASP A 112 -35.80 -4.67 -15.37
N LEU A 113 -36.89 -3.87 -15.40
CA LEU A 113 -36.90 -2.61 -16.18
C LEU A 113 -36.31 -1.40 -15.45
N ASP A 114 -36.15 -1.47 -14.13
CA ASP A 114 -35.69 -0.38 -13.26
C ASP A 114 -34.57 -0.81 -12.28
N GLY A 115 -34.01 -2.02 -12.49
CA GLY A 115 -32.83 -2.52 -11.79
C GLY A 115 -33.04 -2.93 -10.34
N ASP A 116 -34.29 -2.99 -9.84
CA ASP A 116 -34.57 -3.26 -8.43
C ASP A 116 -34.34 -4.73 -8.00
N ASN A 117 -34.09 -5.64 -8.96
CA ASN A 117 -33.90 -7.09 -8.84
C ASN A 117 -35.20 -7.92 -8.73
N VAL A 118 -36.37 -7.33 -9.02
CA VAL A 118 -37.68 -8.00 -9.15
C VAL A 118 -38.08 -8.07 -10.62
N PRO A 119 -38.00 -9.24 -11.28
CA PRO A 119 -38.25 -9.32 -12.72
C PRO A 119 -39.69 -8.93 -13.11
N ASN A 120 -39.83 -8.11 -14.17
CA ASN A 120 -41.02 -7.52 -14.79
C ASN A 120 -42.30 -8.39 -14.91
N ASP A 121 -42.17 -9.72 -14.86
CA ASP A 121 -43.25 -10.71 -14.96
C ASP A 121 -43.82 -11.12 -13.57
N SER A 122 -43.21 -10.61 -12.49
CA SER A 122 -43.53 -10.87 -11.07
C SER A 122 -43.70 -9.60 -10.22
N ASP A 123 -43.20 -8.47 -10.73
CA ASP A 123 -43.20 -7.15 -10.12
C ASP A 123 -44.57 -6.44 -10.20
N ASN A 124 -44.88 -5.60 -9.21
CA ASN A 124 -46.08 -4.75 -9.14
C ASN A 124 -45.87 -3.26 -9.51
N CYS A 125 -44.62 -2.79 -9.69
CA CYS A 125 -44.29 -1.50 -10.35
C CYS A 125 -43.16 -1.60 -11.42
N PRO A 126 -43.38 -2.29 -12.57
CA PRO A 126 -42.33 -2.60 -13.59
C PRO A 126 -41.86 -1.43 -14.45
N ALA A 127 -41.36 -0.38 -13.80
CA ALA A 127 -40.79 0.87 -14.32
C ALA A 127 -40.39 1.85 -13.19
N ASP A 128 -40.74 1.58 -11.93
CA ASP A 128 -40.66 2.49 -10.79
C ASP A 128 -40.15 1.73 -9.53
N SER A 129 -38.86 1.38 -9.56
CA SER A 129 -38.08 0.59 -8.56
C SER A 129 -38.68 0.51 -7.14
N ASN A 130 -39.11 -0.69 -6.73
CA ASN A 130 -39.79 -0.90 -5.44
C ASN A 130 -39.55 -2.29 -4.82
N SER A 131 -38.28 -2.65 -4.58
CA SER A 131 -37.83 -4.03 -4.25
C SER A 131 -38.51 -4.73 -3.05
N GLU A 132 -39.18 -4.00 -2.15
CA GLU A 132 -40.00 -4.57 -1.08
C GLU A 132 -41.41 -5.03 -1.52
N GLN A 133 -41.88 -4.59 -2.69
CA GLN A 133 -43.13 -4.99 -3.35
C GLN A 133 -44.39 -4.72 -2.49
N GLY A 134 -44.46 -3.52 -1.90
CA GLY A 134 -45.62 -3.02 -1.16
C GLY A 134 -46.88 -2.91 -2.03
N ASP A 135 -48.05 -3.15 -1.43
CA ASP A 135 -49.40 -3.22 -2.04
C ASP A 135 -50.43 -3.11 -0.89
N ILE A 136 -50.74 -1.88 -0.44
CA ILE A 136 -51.55 -1.61 0.77
C ILE A 136 -53.00 -2.11 0.62
N ASP A 137 -53.67 -1.85 -0.51
CA ASP A 137 -55.07 -2.24 -0.74
C ASP A 137 -55.23 -3.71 -1.22
N GLY A 138 -54.24 -4.26 -1.95
CA GLY A 138 -54.25 -5.61 -2.49
C GLY A 138 -54.84 -5.76 -3.92
N ASP A 139 -54.90 -4.69 -4.72
CA ASP A 139 -55.26 -4.70 -6.15
C ASP A 139 -54.20 -5.42 -6.99
N GLY A 140 -52.93 -5.22 -6.66
CA GLY A 140 -51.76 -5.72 -7.40
C GLY A 140 -51.09 -4.68 -8.31
N VAL A 141 -51.22 -3.40 -7.99
CA VAL A 141 -50.29 -2.31 -8.35
C VAL A 141 -49.47 -2.02 -7.08
N GLY A 142 -48.20 -1.63 -7.21
CA GLY A 142 -47.37 -1.36 -6.03
C GLY A 142 -47.52 0.05 -5.47
N ASP A 143 -47.24 0.21 -4.17
CA ASP A 143 -47.44 1.48 -3.44
C ASP A 143 -46.70 2.70 -4.04
N VAL A 144 -45.62 2.45 -4.79
CA VAL A 144 -44.80 3.48 -5.47
C VAL A 144 -45.46 3.99 -6.76
N CYS A 145 -46.24 3.16 -7.44
CA CYS A 145 -46.85 3.47 -8.75
C CYS A 145 -48.39 3.48 -8.75
N ASP A 146 -49.06 3.10 -7.66
CA ASP A 146 -50.49 3.37 -7.47
C ASP A 146 -50.74 4.87 -7.21
N ASN A 147 -51.99 5.30 -7.39
CA ASN A 147 -52.46 6.67 -7.33
C ASN A 147 -53.79 6.77 -6.53
N ASP A 148 -54.21 5.68 -5.88
CA ASP A 148 -55.41 5.46 -5.03
C ASP A 148 -54.98 4.42 -3.95
N ARG A 149 -53.80 4.63 -3.31
CA ARG A 149 -52.96 3.58 -2.67
C ARG A 149 -53.66 2.72 -1.61
N ASP A 150 -54.62 3.29 -0.89
CA ASP A 150 -55.40 2.59 0.14
C ASP A 150 -56.75 2.00 -0.36
N GLY A 151 -57.07 2.19 -1.65
CA GLY A 151 -58.28 1.73 -2.31
C GLY A 151 -59.57 2.47 -1.91
N ASP A 152 -59.47 3.60 -1.22
CA ASP A 152 -60.59 4.43 -0.74
C ASP A 152 -61.56 4.84 -1.88
N ASN A 153 -61.01 5.17 -3.06
CA ASN A 153 -61.59 5.89 -4.20
C ASN A 153 -61.43 7.44 -4.19
N TYR A 154 -60.51 8.01 -3.41
CA TYR A 154 -59.82 9.27 -3.74
C TYR A 154 -58.40 8.96 -4.21
N THR A 155 -57.82 9.88 -4.98
CA THR A 155 -56.41 9.75 -5.40
C THR A 155 -55.52 10.44 -4.38
N ASP A 156 -54.33 9.91 -4.08
CA ASP A 156 -53.41 10.38 -3.04
C ASP A 156 -53.32 11.93 -2.94
N SER A 157 -53.09 12.61 -4.07
CA SER A 157 -53.04 14.09 -4.19
C SER A 157 -54.34 14.86 -3.85
N LEU A 158 -55.42 14.16 -3.52
CA LEU A 158 -56.75 14.64 -3.14
C LEU A 158 -57.30 13.92 -1.90
N ASP A 159 -56.55 12.98 -1.34
CA ASP A 159 -56.87 12.28 -0.10
C ASP A 159 -56.19 13.01 1.08
N ASN A 160 -56.87 13.10 2.23
CA ASN A 160 -56.29 13.62 3.46
C ASN A 160 -55.74 12.54 4.41
N CYS A 161 -55.78 11.26 4.02
CA CYS A 161 -55.05 10.12 4.58
C CYS A 161 -54.64 9.10 3.48
N PRO A 162 -53.70 9.41 2.56
CA PRO A 162 -53.40 8.58 1.38
C PRO A 162 -53.09 7.08 1.63
N ASP A 163 -52.62 6.73 2.82
CA ASP A 163 -52.26 5.36 3.21
C ASP A 163 -53.33 4.66 4.10
N VAL A 164 -54.46 5.32 4.41
CA VAL A 164 -55.42 4.87 5.45
C VAL A 164 -56.89 5.14 5.07
N ALA A 165 -57.48 4.19 4.35
CA ALA A 165 -58.80 4.27 3.70
C ALA A 165 -59.91 4.93 4.55
N ASN A 166 -60.26 6.18 4.21
CA ASN A 166 -61.14 7.04 5.00
C ASN A 166 -62.41 7.61 4.27
N PRO A 167 -63.28 6.82 3.57
CA PRO A 167 -64.13 7.33 2.46
C PRO A 167 -65.25 8.33 2.74
N ASP A 168 -65.28 8.98 3.90
CA ASP A 168 -66.00 10.23 4.13
C ASP A 168 -65.14 11.50 4.25
N GLN A 169 -63.80 11.41 4.15
CA GLN A 169 -62.84 12.52 4.15
C GLN A 169 -63.17 13.53 5.25
N SER A 170 -63.30 13.01 6.47
CA SER A 170 -63.52 13.83 7.65
C SER A 170 -62.25 14.56 8.05
N ASP A 171 -62.44 15.79 8.47
CA ASP A 171 -61.44 16.72 9.00
C ASP A 171 -62.24 17.63 9.97
N GLN A 172 -61.99 17.50 11.26
CA GLN A 172 -62.69 18.22 12.33
C GLN A 172 -61.97 19.48 12.82
N ASP A 173 -60.64 19.53 12.74
CA ASP A 173 -59.80 20.65 13.18
C ASP A 173 -59.63 21.72 12.09
N ASN A 174 -59.32 21.27 10.87
CA ASN A 174 -59.10 21.99 9.61
C ASN A 174 -57.66 22.49 9.43
N ASP A 175 -56.68 21.63 9.73
CA ASP A 175 -55.26 21.79 9.41
C ASP A 175 -54.93 21.38 7.96
N GLY A 176 -55.41 20.20 7.52
CA GLY A 176 -55.16 19.58 6.22
C GLY A 176 -55.19 18.04 6.23
N ILE A 177 -54.99 17.40 7.39
CA ILE A 177 -55.00 15.94 7.57
C ILE A 177 -56.46 15.48 7.82
N GLY A 178 -56.76 14.17 7.78
CA GLY A 178 -58.11 13.65 7.99
C GLY A 178 -58.31 12.82 9.26
N ASP A 179 -59.48 12.90 9.93
CA ASP A 179 -59.92 12.21 11.17
C ASP A 179 -59.56 10.69 11.33
N ALA A 180 -59.01 10.03 10.31
CA ALA A 180 -58.52 8.64 10.32
C ALA A 180 -56.99 8.50 10.47
N CYS A 181 -56.24 9.59 10.27
CA CYS A 181 -54.78 9.74 10.39
C CYS A 181 -54.35 11.11 10.98
N ASP A 182 -55.31 12.01 11.23
CA ASP A 182 -55.19 13.26 11.99
C ASP A 182 -55.08 12.92 13.46
N GLU A 183 -53.93 13.28 14.05
CA GLU A 183 -53.59 12.86 15.40
C GLU A 183 -54.16 13.83 16.45
N ASP A 184 -54.04 15.16 16.25
CA ASP A 184 -54.08 16.33 17.17
C ASP A 184 -55.27 16.45 18.16
N SER A 185 -55.56 15.40 18.93
CA SER A 185 -56.80 15.19 19.72
C SER A 185 -56.65 14.71 21.18
N ASP A 186 -55.47 14.83 21.80
CA ASP A 186 -55.15 14.59 23.23
C ASP A 186 -56.25 15.07 24.23
N THR A 187 -57.00 14.11 24.80
CA THR A 187 -58.09 14.37 25.76
C THR A 187 -57.62 14.79 27.16
N ASP A 188 -56.50 14.30 27.68
CA ASP A 188 -56.15 14.42 29.11
C ASP A 188 -54.87 15.22 29.46
N ASN A 189 -54.05 15.46 28.44
CA ASN A 189 -52.98 16.45 28.28
C ASN A 189 -51.61 15.96 28.74
N ASP A 190 -51.16 14.88 28.10
CA ASP A 190 -49.95 14.12 28.45
C ASP A 190 -48.82 14.22 27.41
N GLY A 191 -49.13 14.29 26.11
CA GLY A 191 -48.17 14.29 25.00
C GLY A 191 -48.53 13.39 23.81
N HIS A 192 -49.50 12.48 23.94
CA HIS A 192 -50.03 11.62 22.88
C HIS A 192 -51.53 11.88 22.69
N ASP A 193 -52.04 11.59 21.50
CA ASP A 193 -53.43 11.92 21.13
C ASP A 193 -54.37 10.70 21.09
N ASP A 194 -55.69 10.92 21.29
CA ASP A 194 -56.76 9.91 21.46
C ASP A 194 -56.79 8.73 20.44
N GLY A 195 -56.12 8.86 19.29
CA GLY A 195 -56.00 7.81 18.26
C GLY A 195 -54.77 6.89 18.40
N GLN A 196 -53.69 7.38 19.01
CA GLN A 196 -52.46 6.63 19.31
C GLN A 196 -52.36 6.26 20.79
N ASP A 197 -52.93 7.09 21.67
CA ASP A 197 -52.94 6.91 23.11
C ASP A 197 -53.66 5.60 23.50
N ASN A 198 -52.92 4.69 24.14
CA ASN A 198 -53.44 3.42 24.65
C ASN A 198 -54.19 3.58 25.99
N CYS A 199 -54.21 4.79 26.58
CA CYS A 199 -55.03 5.17 27.73
C CYS A 199 -55.73 6.57 27.66
N PRO A 200 -56.65 6.85 26.70
CA PRO A 200 -57.31 8.17 26.43
C PRO A 200 -58.18 8.84 27.52
N ASP A 201 -57.98 8.52 28.79
CA ASP A 201 -58.63 9.09 29.98
C ASP A 201 -57.62 9.13 31.19
N VAL A 202 -56.36 8.66 31.04
CA VAL A 202 -55.41 8.31 32.15
C VAL A 202 -53.89 8.59 31.93
N SER A 203 -53.45 9.54 31.11
CA SER A 203 -52.13 10.23 31.17
C SER A 203 -50.88 9.38 31.49
N ASN A 204 -50.32 8.75 30.45
CA ASN A 204 -49.10 7.94 30.42
C ASN A 204 -48.17 8.38 29.26
N PRO A 205 -47.35 9.44 29.43
CA PRO A 205 -46.51 9.98 28.37
C PRO A 205 -45.42 9.03 27.83
N ASP A 206 -45.27 7.88 28.47
CA ASP A 206 -44.41 6.76 28.11
C ASP A 206 -45.11 5.69 27.25
N GLN A 207 -46.45 5.71 27.16
CA GLN A 207 -47.27 4.79 26.35
C GLN A 207 -46.95 3.30 26.54
N ALA A 208 -46.51 2.92 27.75
CA ALA A 208 -46.26 1.53 28.09
C ALA A 208 -47.55 0.69 27.96
N ASP A 209 -47.44 -0.38 27.18
CA ASP A 209 -48.41 -1.46 26.95
C ASP A 209 -47.58 -2.75 26.94
N LEU A 210 -47.47 -3.39 28.10
CA LEU A 210 -46.51 -4.45 28.36
C LEU A 210 -46.92 -5.83 27.77
N ASP A 211 -48.22 -6.12 27.65
CA ASP A 211 -48.71 -7.39 27.08
C ASP A 211 -49.05 -7.29 25.57
N GLY A 212 -49.30 -6.08 25.06
CA GLY A 212 -49.63 -5.81 23.66
C GLY A 212 -51.10 -6.05 23.28
N ASP A 213 -52.03 -6.04 24.24
CA ASP A 213 -53.49 -6.07 23.99
C ASP A 213 -53.99 -4.76 23.34
N GLY A 214 -53.27 -3.64 23.51
CA GLY A 214 -53.68 -2.30 23.07
C GLY A 214 -54.33 -1.46 24.17
N ILE A 215 -54.01 -1.73 25.44
CA ILE A 215 -54.44 -0.97 26.63
C ILE A 215 -53.21 -0.78 27.51
N GLY A 216 -52.81 0.47 27.77
CA GLY A 216 -51.56 0.72 28.50
C GLY A 216 -51.61 0.42 30.00
N ASP A 217 -50.42 0.16 30.58
CA ASP A 217 -50.17 -0.15 32.00
C ASP A 217 -50.83 0.86 32.97
N ALA A 218 -51.06 2.11 32.53
CA ALA A 218 -51.67 3.14 33.34
C ALA A 218 -53.19 2.99 33.51
N CYS A 219 -53.84 2.19 32.66
CA CYS A 219 -55.30 2.05 32.60
C CYS A 219 -55.85 0.62 32.50
N ASP A 220 -55.01 -0.41 32.28
CA ASP A 220 -55.46 -1.80 32.45
C ASP A 220 -55.51 -2.23 33.94
N SER A 221 -55.40 -3.54 34.18
CA SER A 221 -55.71 -4.25 35.42
C SER A 221 -55.21 -5.71 35.45
N ASP A 222 -54.31 -6.07 34.55
CA ASP A 222 -53.75 -7.40 34.25
C ASP A 222 -52.50 -7.14 33.37
N ASP A 223 -51.64 -6.19 33.77
CA ASP A 223 -50.70 -5.42 32.91
C ASP A 223 -49.73 -6.27 32.05
N ASP A 224 -49.50 -7.54 32.38
CA ASP A 224 -48.66 -8.48 31.60
C ASP A 224 -49.43 -9.60 30.87
N GLY A 225 -50.77 -9.57 30.93
CA GLY A 225 -51.67 -10.44 30.18
C GLY A 225 -51.78 -11.88 30.69
N ASP A 226 -51.20 -12.24 31.84
CA ASP A 226 -51.20 -13.64 32.31
C ASP A 226 -52.58 -14.16 32.74
N GLY A 227 -53.44 -13.27 33.25
CA GLY A 227 -54.79 -13.56 33.72
C GLY A 227 -54.98 -13.46 35.24
N VAL A 228 -54.23 -12.60 35.92
CA VAL A 228 -54.24 -12.39 37.37
C VAL A 228 -54.18 -10.88 37.67
N ASP A 229 -55.30 -10.32 38.19
CA ASP A 229 -55.39 -8.88 38.52
C ASP A 229 -54.17 -8.40 39.36
N ASP A 230 -53.44 -7.36 38.92
CA ASP A 230 -52.18 -6.78 39.48
C ASP A 230 -52.17 -6.50 41.01
N GLN A 231 -53.35 -6.47 41.64
CA GLN A 231 -53.54 -6.30 43.08
C GLN A 231 -53.51 -7.60 43.91
N ASP A 232 -53.71 -8.75 43.27
CA ASP A 232 -53.56 -10.08 43.85
C ASP A 232 -52.33 -10.83 43.27
N ASP A 233 -51.61 -10.23 42.30
CA ASP A 233 -50.38 -10.72 41.65
C ASP A 233 -49.08 -10.54 42.50
N ASN A 234 -48.04 -11.34 42.23
CA ASN A 234 -46.68 -11.20 42.79
C ASN A 234 -45.58 -10.77 41.80
N CYS A 235 -45.85 -10.78 40.49
CA CYS A 235 -45.10 -10.11 39.43
C CYS A 235 -46.03 -9.30 38.52
N PRO A 236 -46.58 -8.15 38.95
CA PRO A 236 -47.53 -7.35 38.14
C PRO A 236 -46.99 -6.78 36.80
N THR A 237 -45.79 -7.15 36.37
CA THR A 237 -45.12 -6.67 35.16
C THR A 237 -44.23 -7.76 34.52
N ALA A 238 -44.55 -9.06 34.72
CA ALA A 238 -43.80 -10.17 34.14
C ALA A 238 -44.62 -11.48 34.20
N ALA A 239 -45.31 -11.81 33.11
CA ALA A 239 -46.38 -12.83 33.06
C ALA A 239 -46.00 -14.20 33.65
N ASN A 240 -46.55 -14.56 34.83
CA ASN A 240 -46.03 -15.68 35.63
C ASN A 240 -47.05 -16.79 35.98
N SER A 241 -48.33 -16.64 35.60
CA SER A 241 -49.65 -17.31 35.85
C SER A 241 -49.78 -18.56 36.73
N SER A 242 -48.69 -19.30 36.90
CA SER A 242 -48.47 -20.21 38.02
C SER A 242 -48.32 -19.53 39.38
N GLN A 243 -47.93 -18.24 39.45
CA GLN A 243 -47.70 -17.49 40.70
C GLN A 243 -46.76 -18.28 41.64
N THR A 244 -45.56 -18.57 41.14
CA THR A 244 -44.50 -19.18 41.94
C THR A 244 -43.71 -18.12 42.70
N ASP A 245 -43.16 -18.55 43.82
CA ASP A 245 -42.65 -17.77 44.97
C ASP A 245 -41.81 -18.80 45.73
N GLN A 246 -40.59 -19.04 45.25
CA GLN A 246 -39.77 -20.18 45.66
C GLN A 246 -39.17 -20.01 47.07
N ASP A 247 -38.62 -18.84 47.40
CA ASP A 247 -38.06 -18.56 48.73
C ASP A 247 -39.16 -18.27 49.79
N GLY A 248 -40.26 -17.64 49.39
CA GLY A 248 -41.39 -17.25 50.25
C GLY A 248 -41.41 -15.78 50.71
N ASP A 249 -40.70 -14.86 50.05
CA ASP A 249 -40.71 -13.41 50.28
C ASP A 249 -42.08 -12.79 49.95
N GLY A 250 -42.57 -13.06 48.74
CA GLY A 250 -43.80 -12.50 48.18
C GLY A 250 -43.64 -11.62 46.93
N ILE A 251 -42.45 -11.54 46.36
CA ILE A 251 -42.22 -11.34 44.91
C ILE A 251 -42.50 -12.70 44.21
N GLY A 252 -42.37 -12.83 42.89
CA GLY A 252 -42.46 -14.12 42.18
C GLY A 252 -41.25 -14.39 41.30
N ASP A 253 -40.97 -15.68 41.05
CA ASP A 253 -39.71 -16.12 40.40
C ASP A 253 -39.46 -15.52 38.99
N ALA A 254 -40.48 -14.93 38.35
CA ALA A 254 -40.37 -14.28 37.03
C ALA A 254 -39.97 -12.78 37.09
N CYS A 255 -39.90 -12.20 38.28
CA CYS A 255 -39.57 -10.79 38.54
C CYS A 255 -38.83 -10.58 39.87
N ASP A 256 -38.37 -11.67 40.49
CA ASP A 256 -37.42 -11.60 41.58
C ASP A 256 -36.01 -11.51 40.99
N ASP A 257 -35.17 -10.70 41.62
CA ASP A 257 -33.77 -10.56 41.21
C ASP A 257 -32.90 -11.70 41.82
N ASP A 258 -33.36 -12.38 42.88
CA ASP A 258 -32.65 -13.45 43.63
C ASP A 258 -33.65 -14.55 44.02
N ALA A 259 -34.06 -15.39 43.06
CA ALA A 259 -35.30 -16.19 43.15
C ALA A 259 -35.28 -17.34 44.18
N ASP A 260 -34.16 -17.62 44.84
CA ASP A 260 -34.11 -18.53 45.98
C ASP A 260 -33.43 -18.02 47.27
N SER A 261 -33.06 -16.72 47.29
CA SER A 261 -32.47 -16.04 48.44
C SER A 261 -31.05 -16.53 48.77
N ASP A 262 -30.26 -16.68 47.71
CA ASP A 262 -28.85 -17.02 47.66
C ASP A 262 -27.97 -15.81 48.03
N GLY A 263 -28.19 -14.70 47.32
CA GLY A 263 -27.37 -13.50 47.31
C GLY A 263 -26.44 -13.34 46.09
N ILE A 264 -26.66 -14.12 45.03
CA ILE A 264 -26.31 -13.84 43.64
C ILE A 264 -27.60 -13.41 42.92
N ASP A 265 -27.50 -12.51 41.94
CA ASP A 265 -28.66 -12.02 41.19
C ASP A 265 -28.88 -12.95 39.95
N ASN A 266 -30.13 -13.26 39.58
CA ASN A 266 -30.53 -14.30 38.61
C ASN A 266 -29.90 -14.22 37.19
N GLU A 267 -29.34 -13.07 36.80
CA GLU A 267 -28.60 -12.90 35.53
C GLU A 267 -27.12 -13.30 35.64
N ASP A 268 -26.55 -13.24 36.86
CA ASP A 268 -25.19 -13.66 37.23
C ASP A 268 -25.19 -15.07 37.88
N ASP A 269 -26.36 -15.71 38.05
CA ASP A 269 -26.55 -17.01 38.70
C ASP A 269 -26.59 -18.16 37.68
N ASN A 270 -25.64 -19.11 37.77
CA ASN A 270 -25.59 -20.32 36.95
C ASN A 270 -26.63 -21.39 37.37
N CYS A 271 -27.31 -21.19 38.50
CA CYS A 271 -28.46 -21.98 38.94
C CYS A 271 -29.58 -21.12 39.59
N PRO A 272 -30.34 -20.28 38.82
CA PRO A 272 -31.37 -19.33 39.29
C PRO A 272 -32.60 -19.89 40.03
N SER A 273 -32.49 -21.09 40.59
CA SER A 273 -33.48 -21.76 41.43
C SER A 273 -32.89 -22.88 42.31
N THR A 274 -31.56 -22.97 42.52
CA THR A 274 -30.94 -24.03 43.37
C THR A 274 -29.78 -23.61 44.31
N HIS A 275 -29.85 -22.44 44.95
CA HIS A 275 -29.11 -22.02 46.16
C HIS A 275 -27.67 -22.52 46.30
N ASN A 276 -26.79 -21.95 45.49
CA ASN A 276 -25.37 -22.24 45.35
C ASN A 276 -24.49 -20.96 45.43
N PRO A 277 -24.28 -20.37 46.63
CA PRO A 277 -23.55 -19.09 46.79
C PRO A 277 -22.03 -19.19 46.55
N ASN A 278 -21.60 -20.27 45.91
CA ASN A 278 -20.28 -20.59 45.41
C ASN A 278 -20.16 -20.31 43.92
N GLN A 279 -21.23 -20.47 43.12
CA GLN A 279 -21.21 -20.35 41.67
C GLN A 279 -20.09 -21.18 41.03
N ASP A 280 -19.99 -22.43 41.50
CA ASP A 280 -19.16 -23.44 40.84
C ASP A 280 -19.93 -23.89 39.57
N ASP A 281 -19.22 -23.90 38.44
CA ASP A 281 -19.60 -24.37 37.10
C ASP A 281 -18.31 -24.97 36.55
N ASN A 282 -18.30 -26.28 36.34
CA ASN A 282 -17.07 -27.06 36.30
C ASN A 282 -16.71 -27.56 34.87
N ASP A 283 -17.56 -27.33 33.86
CA ASP A 283 -17.21 -27.41 32.42
C ASP A 283 -17.26 -26.08 31.67
N GLY A 284 -17.99 -25.08 32.18
CA GLY A 284 -18.16 -23.76 31.57
C GLY A 284 -19.29 -23.66 30.54
N ASP A 285 -20.29 -24.56 30.54
CA ASP A 285 -21.47 -24.46 29.66
C ASP A 285 -22.49 -23.39 30.12
N GLY A 286 -22.39 -22.95 31.38
CA GLY A 286 -23.24 -21.92 32.00
C GLY A 286 -24.33 -22.45 32.93
N ILE A 287 -24.43 -23.77 33.11
CA ILE A 287 -25.26 -24.42 34.15
C ILE A 287 -24.34 -24.85 35.31
N GLY A 288 -24.66 -24.46 36.54
CA GLY A 288 -23.81 -24.81 37.69
C GLY A 288 -24.01 -26.22 38.27
N ASP A 289 -22.97 -26.72 38.96
CA ASP A 289 -22.91 -28.04 39.66
C ASP A 289 -24.09 -28.31 40.63
N ALA A 290 -24.85 -27.27 40.99
CA ALA A 290 -25.99 -27.38 41.90
C ALA A 290 -27.30 -27.76 41.19
N CYS A 291 -27.38 -27.58 39.87
CA CYS A 291 -28.58 -27.75 39.08
C CYS A 291 -28.41 -28.53 37.77
N ASP A 292 -27.18 -28.81 37.33
CA ASP A 292 -26.95 -29.82 36.31
C ASP A 292 -27.09 -31.26 36.85
N SER A 293 -26.60 -32.24 36.09
CA SER A 293 -26.68 -33.68 36.30
C SER A 293 -25.61 -34.47 35.53
N ASP A 294 -24.62 -33.77 34.96
CA ASP A 294 -23.46 -34.26 34.21
C ASP A 294 -22.35 -33.20 34.39
N ASP A 295 -21.96 -32.88 35.64
CA ASP A 295 -21.17 -31.70 36.11
C ASP A 295 -19.84 -31.37 35.35
N ASP A 296 -19.41 -32.18 34.39
CA ASP A 296 -18.25 -31.93 33.52
C ASP A 296 -18.48 -32.29 32.02
N ASN A 297 -19.76 -32.45 31.63
CA ASN A 297 -20.27 -32.77 30.30
C ASN A 297 -19.65 -34.01 29.61
N ASP A 298 -19.09 -34.98 30.34
CA ASP A 298 -18.51 -36.20 29.74
C ASP A 298 -19.56 -37.14 29.07
N SER A 299 -20.85 -36.96 29.37
CA SER A 299 -21.98 -37.83 29.02
C SER A 299 -22.23 -39.03 29.96
N VAL A 300 -21.89 -38.92 31.25
CA VAL A 300 -22.10 -39.94 32.30
C VAL A 300 -22.70 -39.30 33.55
N ASP A 301 -24.03 -39.22 33.61
CA ASP A 301 -24.75 -38.55 34.70
C ASP A 301 -24.27 -38.95 36.12
N ASP A 302 -23.94 -37.96 36.98
CA ASP A 302 -23.07 -38.06 38.19
C ASP A 302 -23.51 -39.06 39.28
N GLU A 303 -24.75 -39.58 39.25
CA GLU A 303 -25.12 -40.78 40.04
C GLU A 303 -24.33 -42.05 39.62
N ASN A 304 -23.63 -42.03 38.49
CA ASN A 304 -22.95 -43.18 37.87
C ASN A 304 -21.43 -43.00 37.67
N ASP A 305 -20.96 -41.76 37.65
CA ASP A 305 -19.57 -41.38 37.39
C ASP A 305 -18.62 -41.72 38.57
N ASN A 306 -17.34 -41.95 38.26
CA ASN A 306 -16.25 -42.04 39.21
C ASN A 306 -15.38 -40.76 39.33
N CYS A 307 -15.57 -39.76 38.47
CA CYS A 307 -14.94 -38.43 38.52
C CYS A 307 -15.86 -37.23 38.18
N PRO A 308 -17.04 -37.05 38.83
CA PRO A 308 -17.98 -35.98 38.45
C PRO A 308 -17.46 -34.61 38.87
N SER A 309 -16.68 -34.00 37.97
CA SER A 309 -15.85 -32.77 38.05
C SER A 309 -14.55 -32.86 37.21
N HIS A 310 -14.25 -33.97 36.55
CA HIS A 310 -13.05 -34.20 35.73
C HIS A 310 -13.31 -35.16 34.55
N SER A 311 -14.05 -34.66 33.56
CA SER A 311 -14.50 -35.31 32.30
C SER A 311 -13.65 -36.50 31.81
N ASN A 312 -14.15 -37.73 32.01
CA ASN A 312 -13.39 -38.97 31.79
C ASN A 312 -14.19 -40.09 31.09
N THR A 313 -14.70 -39.81 29.88
CA THR A 313 -15.69 -40.62 29.12
C THR A 313 -15.47 -42.13 28.96
N ASP A 314 -14.28 -42.65 29.28
CA ASP A 314 -13.97 -44.08 29.28
C ASP A 314 -14.15 -44.77 30.65
N GLN A 315 -14.38 -43.99 31.72
CA GLN A 315 -14.66 -44.40 33.09
C GLN A 315 -13.57 -45.37 33.61
N SER A 316 -12.34 -44.91 33.45
CA SER A 316 -11.10 -45.57 33.83
C SER A 316 -10.88 -45.52 35.36
N ASP A 317 -10.31 -46.61 35.90
CA ASP A 317 -10.21 -46.99 37.32
C ASP A 317 -9.19 -48.15 37.40
N ILE A 318 -7.90 -47.83 37.53
CA ILE A 318 -6.79 -48.80 37.43
C ILE A 318 -6.67 -49.71 38.66
N ASP A 319 -6.93 -49.20 39.87
CA ASP A 319 -6.76 -49.95 41.14
C ASP A 319 -8.03 -50.73 41.62
N GLU A 320 -9.23 -50.41 41.11
CA GLU A 320 -10.57 -50.87 41.53
C GLU A 320 -11.08 -50.31 42.90
N ASP A 321 -10.66 -49.12 43.37
CA ASP A 321 -11.23 -48.39 44.53
C ASP A 321 -12.62 -47.80 44.22
N GLY A 322 -12.74 -47.13 43.07
CA GLY A 322 -13.96 -46.47 42.58
C GLY A 322 -13.95 -44.94 42.65
N VAL A 323 -12.78 -44.32 42.76
CA VAL A 323 -12.47 -43.01 42.14
C VAL A 323 -11.97 -43.30 40.71
N GLY A 324 -12.02 -42.34 39.78
CA GLY A 324 -11.51 -42.55 38.42
C GLY A 324 -10.12 -42.01 38.16
N ASP A 325 -9.46 -42.54 37.14
CA ASP A 325 -8.05 -42.24 36.82
C ASP A 325 -7.78 -40.74 36.56
N ALA A 326 -8.79 -39.96 36.16
CA ALA A 326 -8.71 -38.53 35.90
C ALA A 326 -8.78 -37.64 37.17
N CYS A 327 -9.24 -38.18 38.29
CA CYS A 327 -9.44 -37.45 39.55
C CYS A 327 -8.86 -38.15 40.79
N ASP A 328 -8.32 -39.36 40.64
CA ASP A 328 -7.54 -40.00 41.69
C ASP A 328 -6.12 -39.40 41.76
N SER A 329 -5.63 -39.27 42.99
CA SER A 329 -4.29 -38.83 43.35
C SER A 329 -3.28 -39.97 43.53
N ASP A 330 -3.70 -41.24 43.55
CA ASP A 330 -2.88 -42.47 43.74
C ASP A 330 -3.39 -43.51 42.71
N GLN A 331 -3.30 -43.18 41.41
CA GLN A 331 -4.09 -43.78 40.31
C GLN A 331 -3.96 -45.31 40.19
N ASP A 332 -2.85 -45.92 40.63
CA ASP A 332 -2.68 -47.38 40.65
C ASP A 332 -2.61 -48.02 42.06
N GLY A 333 -2.81 -47.21 43.10
CA GLY A 333 -3.00 -47.63 44.49
C GLY A 333 -1.74 -48.12 45.21
N ASP A 334 -0.54 -47.75 44.76
CA ASP A 334 0.72 -48.15 45.39
C ASP A 334 1.10 -47.36 46.65
N SER A 335 0.50 -46.17 46.82
CA SER A 335 0.76 -45.17 47.88
C SER A 335 1.94 -44.20 47.65
N ILE A 336 2.19 -43.81 46.39
CA ILE A 336 2.79 -42.54 46.00
C ILE A 336 1.67 -41.65 45.42
N ASP A 337 1.77 -40.32 45.58
CA ASP A 337 0.78 -39.40 45.00
C ASP A 337 1.23 -39.07 43.55
N ASN A 338 0.34 -39.03 42.54
CA ASN A 338 0.68 -38.94 41.10
C ASN A 338 1.71 -37.82 40.74
N ASP A 339 1.69 -36.67 41.44
CA ASP A 339 2.63 -35.54 41.26
C ASP A 339 4.08 -35.87 41.70
N ASP A 340 4.24 -36.85 42.59
CA ASP A 340 5.50 -37.36 43.17
C ASP A 340 5.84 -38.76 42.56
N ASP A 341 5.09 -39.25 41.56
CA ASP A 341 5.16 -40.60 40.98
C ASP A 341 5.72 -40.59 39.54
N ASN A 342 6.80 -41.35 39.30
CA ASN A 342 7.41 -41.51 37.96
C ASN A 342 6.77 -42.61 37.08
N CYS A 343 5.78 -43.35 37.59
CA CYS A 343 4.92 -44.27 36.83
C CYS A 343 3.45 -44.26 37.32
N PRO A 344 2.69 -43.15 37.23
CA PRO A 344 1.34 -43.02 37.82
C PRO A 344 0.28 -44.06 37.41
N ALA A 345 0.55 -44.86 36.37
CA ALA A 345 -0.32 -45.91 35.86
C ALA A 345 0.26 -47.34 36.01
N THR A 346 1.39 -47.55 36.70
CA THR A 346 2.05 -48.86 36.87
C THR A 346 2.88 -48.99 38.17
N ALA A 347 2.18 -49.28 39.26
CA ALA A 347 2.62 -49.47 40.65
C ALA A 347 4.07 -49.95 40.86
N ASN A 348 4.95 -49.03 41.27
CA ASN A 348 6.41 -49.16 41.29
C ASN A 348 7.11 -48.59 42.56
N SER A 349 6.46 -48.63 43.73
CA SER A 349 6.77 -48.01 45.05
C SER A 349 8.22 -48.01 45.62
N ASP A 350 9.18 -48.57 44.89
CA ASP A 350 10.60 -48.27 44.97
C ASP A 350 10.94 -46.86 44.43
N GLN A 351 10.16 -46.35 43.45
CA GLN A 351 10.37 -45.12 42.68
C GLN A 351 11.82 -45.06 42.14
N SER A 352 12.14 -46.06 41.32
CA SER A 352 13.39 -46.09 40.58
C SER A 352 13.19 -45.53 39.17
N ASP A 353 14.23 -44.80 38.79
CA ASP A 353 14.46 -44.00 37.59
C ASP A 353 16.00 -44.03 37.52
N ILE A 354 16.54 -44.55 36.42
CA ILE A 354 17.97 -44.90 36.30
C ILE A 354 18.74 -43.89 35.45
N ASP A 355 18.11 -43.27 34.45
CA ASP A 355 18.72 -42.28 33.56
C ASP A 355 18.53 -40.83 34.04
N GLY A 356 17.39 -40.52 34.67
CA GLY A 356 17.01 -39.22 35.18
C GLY A 356 15.99 -38.43 34.35
N ASP A 357 15.30 -39.03 33.37
CA ASP A 357 14.36 -38.32 32.48
C ASP A 357 13.04 -37.91 33.18
N GLY A 358 12.58 -38.72 34.13
CA GLY A 358 11.35 -38.48 34.91
C GLY A 358 10.29 -39.59 34.80
N GLN A 359 10.45 -40.52 33.87
CA GLN A 359 9.76 -41.82 33.82
C GLN A 359 10.51 -42.85 34.70
N GLY A 360 9.88 -43.96 35.07
CA GLY A 360 10.49 -44.97 35.97
C GLY A 360 10.59 -46.38 35.40
N ASP A 361 11.54 -47.19 35.91
CA ASP A 361 11.92 -48.55 35.45
C ASP A 361 10.77 -49.61 35.37
N SER A 362 9.54 -49.23 35.67
CA SER A 362 8.35 -50.10 35.66
C SER A 362 7.32 -49.74 34.60
N CYS A 363 7.41 -48.54 34.03
CA CYS A 363 6.58 -48.03 32.95
C CYS A 363 7.40 -47.53 31.76
N ASP A 364 8.71 -47.30 31.92
CA ASP A 364 9.65 -47.14 30.82
C ASP A 364 9.70 -48.39 29.92
N SER A 365 10.38 -48.22 28.79
CA SER A 365 10.78 -49.27 27.86
C SER A 365 12.28 -49.27 27.55
N ASP A 366 13.03 -48.28 28.02
CA ASP A 366 14.45 -48.01 27.77
C ASP A 366 15.10 -47.56 29.09
N ASP A 367 15.15 -48.47 30.08
CA ASP A 367 15.47 -48.23 31.51
C ASP A 367 16.69 -47.30 31.79
N ASP A 368 17.63 -47.13 30.85
CA ASP A 368 18.83 -46.29 31.03
C ASP A 368 19.04 -45.18 29.99
N GLY A 369 18.04 -44.93 29.12
CA GLY A 369 17.99 -43.77 28.24
C GLY A 369 19.00 -43.78 27.08
N ASP A 370 19.48 -44.96 26.66
CA ASP A 370 20.48 -45.07 25.58
C ASP A 370 19.89 -45.05 24.15
N GLY A 371 18.57 -45.19 24.03
CA GLY A 371 17.81 -45.20 22.78
C GLY A 371 17.49 -46.61 22.25
N ILE A 372 17.63 -47.66 23.07
CA ILE A 372 17.46 -49.06 22.69
C ILE A 372 16.59 -49.80 23.73
N ASP A 373 15.29 -49.99 23.43
CA ASP A 373 14.36 -50.59 24.40
C ASP A 373 14.82 -51.94 25.00
N ASP A 374 14.67 -52.16 26.33
CA ASP A 374 15.32 -53.22 27.15
C ASP A 374 15.19 -54.64 26.58
N SER A 375 14.16 -54.83 25.76
CA SER A 375 13.86 -56.08 25.08
C SER A 375 14.89 -56.45 24.00
N ASN A 376 15.71 -55.48 23.59
CA ASN A 376 16.74 -55.55 22.55
C ASN A 376 18.14 -55.18 23.05
N ASP A 377 18.25 -54.28 24.04
CA ASP A 377 19.52 -53.89 24.66
C ASP A 377 20.24 -55.08 25.35
N ASN A 378 21.57 -54.96 25.44
CA ASN A 378 22.50 -55.90 26.03
C ASN A 378 22.98 -55.52 27.45
N CYS A 379 22.55 -54.38 28.02
CA CYS A 379 22.90 -53.90 29.37
C CYS A 379 21.79 -53.24 30.24
N PRO A 380 20.49 -53.62 30.22
CA PRO A 380 19.43 -52.67 30.59
C PRO A 380 19.49 -52.30 32.08
N ALA A 381 19.88 -51.03 32.33
CA ALA A 381 20.29 -50.36 33.57
C ALA A 381 21.72 -49.74 33.55
N VAL A 382 22.44 -49.75 32.42
CA VAL A 382 23.76 -49.10 32.22
C VAL A 382 23.98 -48.69 30.74
N ALA A 383 23.54 -47.49 30.36
CA ALA A 383 23.54 -46.95 29.01
C ALA A 383 24.77 -47.26 28.12
N ASN A 384 24.51 -47.82 26.93
CA ASN A 384 25.47 -47.97 25.83
C ASN A 384 24.79 -47.94 24.44
N ASP A 385 24.44 -46.74 23.94
CA ASP A 385 23.83 -46.47 22.63
C ASP A 385 24.50 -47.21 21.45
N ASP A 386 25.83 -47.35 21.52
CA ASP A 386 26.65 -48.02 20.52
C ASP A 386 26.45 -49.56 20.47
N GLN A 387 25.83 -50.12 21.50
CA GLN A 387 25.53 -51.53 21.72
C GLN A 387 26.78 -52.43 21.56
N THR A 388 27.97 -51.93 21.93
CA THR A 388 29.23 -52.64 21.77
C THR A 388 29.29 -53.87 22.69
N ASP A 389 29.47 -55.03 22.05
CA ASP A 389 29.69 -56.36 22.62
C ASP A 389 31.04 -56.86 22.06
N THR A 390 32.14 -56.56 22.77
CA THR A 390 33.52 -56.70 22.26
C THR A 390 33.94 -58.16 22.06
N ASP A 391 33.46 -59.10 22.89
CA ASP A 391 33.77 -60.54 22.78
C ASP A 391 32.71 -61.33 21.96
N GLY A 392 31.44 -60.92 21.98
CA GLY A 392 30.31 -61.58 21.35
C GLY A 392 29.51 -62.53 22.25
N ASP A 393 29.54 -62.36 23.57
CA ASP A 393 28.75 -63.10 24.58
C ASP A 393 27.25 -62.75 24.51
N GLY A 394 26.94 -61.48 24.24
CA GLY A 394 25.59 -60.90 24.35
C GLY A 394 25.32 -60.23 25.69
N THR A 395 26.37 -59.74 26.36
CA THR A 395 26.35 -58.76 27.46
C THR A 395 27.13 -57.56 26.95
N GLY A 396 26.60 -56.34 27.04
CA GLY A 396 27.31 -55.15 26.52
C GLY A 396 28.54 -54.78 27.33
N ASP A 397 29.46 -54.04 26.72
CA ASP A 397 30.71 -53.64 27.34
C ASP A 397 30.46 -52.78 28.59
N ALA A 398 29.41 -51.95 28.66
CA ALA A 398 29.17 -51.09 29.83
C ALA A 398 28.90 -51.89 31.10
N CYS A 399 28.11 -52.96 31.01
CA CYS A 399 27.73 -53.82 32.14
C CYS A 399 28.57 -55.10 32.28
N ASP A 400 29.34 -55.52 31.28
CA ASP A 400 30.25 -56.67 31.41
C ASP A 400 31.54 -56.35 32.21
N SER A 401 32.04 -57.40 32.87
CA SER A 401 33.16 -57.40 33.80
C SER A 401 34.49 -57.93 33.24
N ASP A 402 34.53 -58.52 32.05
CA ASP A 402 35.68 -59.21 31.43
C ASP A 402 35.58 -59.10 29.88
N ARG A 403 35.41 -57.85 29.38
CA ARG A 403 34.83 -57.42 28.08
C ARG A 403 35.35 -58.10 26.81
N ASP A 404 36.41 -58.89 26.90
CA ASP A 404 37.11 -59.48 25.76
C ASP A 404 37.39 -61.01 25.89
N ASP A 405 36.83 -61.68 26.92
CA ASP A 405 37.00 -63.10 27.30
C ASP A 405 38.48 -63.58 27.32
N ASP A 406 39.43 -62.69 27.62
CA ASP A 406 40.80 -63.12 27.92
C ASP A 406 40.93 -63.76 29.32
N GLY A 407 40.10 -63.30 30.27
CA GLY A 407 39.96 -63.85 31.61
C GLY A 407 40.59 -62.98 32.71
N VAL A 408 40.51 -61.65 32.58
CA VAL A 408 41.07 -60.64 33.48
C VAL A 408 40.03 -59.53 33.72
N GLU A 409 39.31 -59.63 34.84
CA GLU A 409 38.32 -58.65 35.32
C GLU A 409 38.76 -57.19 35.10
N ASN A 410 37.98 -56.38 34.35
CA ASN A 410 38.33 -55.05 33.79
C ASN A 410 39.15 -54.13 34.73
N GLU A 411 38.83 -54.09 36.04
CA GLU A 411 39.57 -53.34 37.08
C GLU A 411 41.09 -53.68 37.17
N ASN A 412 41.50 -54.80 36.59
CA ASN A 412 42.84 -55.36 36.66
C ASN A 412 43.50 -55.52 35.27
N ASP A 413 42.78 -55.16 34.20
CA ASP A 413 43.26 -55.28 32.83
C ASP A 413 43.96 -53.99 32.37
N ASN A 414 45.04 -54.12 31.59
CA ASN A 414 45.75 -53.01 30.97
C ASN A 414 45.43 -52.78 29.48
N CYS A 415 44.62 -53.63 28.84
CA CYS A 415 43.87 -53.34 27.63
C CYS A 415 42.44 -53.94 27.70
N PRO A 416 41.50 -53.34 28.47
CA PRO A 416 40.15 -53.89 28.73
C PRO A 416 39.19 -54.02 27.52
N LEU A 417 39.70 -54.01 26.28
CA LEU A 417 38.97 -54.09 25.00
C LEU A 417 39.76 -54.86 23.92
N VAL A 418 40.91 -55.47 24.26
CA VAL A 418 41.86 -56.04 23.28
C VAL A 418 42.58 -57.27 23.88
N PRO A 419 42.12 -58.51 23.59
CA PRO A 419 42.50 -59.71 24.36
C PRO A 419 44.01 -59.93 24.50
N ASN A 420 44.55 -59.74 25.72
CA ASN A 420 45.99 -59.65 25.93
C ASN A 420 46.60 -60.67 26.94
N ALA A 421 45.83 -61.24 27.87
CA ALA A 421 45.94 -62.36 28.84
C ALA A 421 47.27 -62.70 29.54
N ASP A 422 48.40 -62.24 29.02
CA ASP A 422 49.68 -62.18 29.70
C ASP A 422 50.01 -60.77 30.22
N GLN A 423 49.11 -59.78 30.02
CA GLN A 423 49.13 -58.45 30.65
C GLN A 423 50.49 -57.77 30.45
N THR A 424 50.94 -57.79 29.19
CA THR A 424 52.29 -57.34 28.81
C THR A 424 52.32 -55.83 28.61
N ASP A 425 52.77 -55.14 29.64
CA ASP A 425 53.25 -53.75 29.62
C ASP A 425 54.80 -53.75 29.56
N THR A 426 55.38 -53.15 28.51
CA THR A 426 56.84 -53.14 28.26
C THR A 426 57.60 -52.00 28.95
N ASP A 427 57.02 -50.82 29.16
CA ASP A 427 57.76 -49.64 29.66
C ASP A 427 57.24 -48.98 30.95
N GLY A 428 56.02 -49.31 31.37
CA GLY A 428 55.55 -49.18 32.75
C GLY A 428 54.59 -48.03 33.03
N ASP A 429 53.78 -47.61 32.06
CA ASP A 429 52.89 -46.44 32.20
C ASP A 429 51.52 -46.77 32.83
N GLY A 430 50.90 -47.86 32.41
CA GLY A 430 49.58 -48.31 32.85
C GLY A 430 48.79 -49.07 31.78
N TYR A 431 49.09 -48.86 30.49
CA TYR A 431 48.44 -49.51 29.36
C TYR A 431 49.26 -50.73 28.88
N GLY A 432 48.64 -51.65 28.15
CA GLY A 432 49.30 -52.81 27.58
C GLY A 432 49.89 -52.56 26.19
N ASP A 433 50.92 -53.35 25.82
CA ASP A 433 51.58 -53.37 24.50
C ASP A 433 50.62 -53.63 23.31
N ALA A 434 49.34 -53.88 23.57
CA ALA A 434 48.28 -54.14 22.59
C ALA A 434 47.35 -52.96 22.32
N CYS A 435 47.35 -51.91 23.16
CA CYS A 435 46.37 -50.80 23.11
C CYS A 435 46.95 -49.38 23.35
N ASP A 436 48.23 -49.22 23.67
CA ASP A 436 48.90 -47.91 23.78
C ASP A 436 49.01 -47.17 22.42
N ASP A 437 48.33 -46.01 22.30
CA ASP A 437 48.60 -44.96 21.31
C ASP A 437 48.29 -43.57 21.93
N ASN A 438 49.25 -43.01 22.69
CA ASN A 438 49.11 -41.77 23.49
C ASN A 438 48.97 -40.46 22.66
N THR A 439 47.74 -39.93 22.44
CA THR A 439 47.46 -38.54 21.98
C THR A 439 46.18 -37.93 22.58
N ASP A 440 46.36 -37.10 23.61
CA ASP A 440 45.45 -36.06 24.12
C ASP A 440 46.32 -34.78 24.22
N VAL A 441 45.88 -33.68 23.61
CA VAL A 441 46.69 -32.47 23.36
C VAL A 441 46.51 -31.37 24.40
N ASP A 442 45.29 -31.14 24.90
CA ASP A 442 44.99 -30.01 25.79
C ASP A 442 44.74 -30.41 27.26
N GLY A 443 44.36 -31.67 27.50
CA GLY A 443 44.19 -32.28 28.80
C GLY A 443 42.81 -32.13 29.45
N ASP A 444 41.73 -31.92 28.68
CA ASP A 444 40.37 -31.87 29.20
C ASP A 444 39.74 -33.25 29.52
N GLN A 445 40.27 -34.32 28.91
CA GLN A 445 39.93 -35.75 28.96
C GLN A 445 39.16 -36.32 27.74
N VAL A 446 38.88 -35.52 26.72
CA VAL A 446 38.42 -35.96 25.39
C VAL A 446 39.63 -36.24 24.47
N PRO A 447 39.70 -37.37 23.75
CA PRO A 447 40.82 -37.65 22.85
C PRO A 447 40.80 -36.84 21.54
N ASP A 448 41.97 -36.46 21.01
CA ASP A 448 42.25 -35.77 19.72
C ASP A 448 41.44 -36.28 18.48
N SER A 449 40.84 -37.46 18.56
CA SER A 449 40.11 -38.13 17.48
C SER A 449 38.58 -37.96 17.51
N VAL A 450 38.03 -37.47 18.63
CA VAL A 450 36.58 -37.26 18.84
C VAL A 450 36.26 -35.88 19.44
N ASP A 451 37.28 -35.16 19.89
CA ASP A 451 37.22 -33.80 20.40
C ASP A 451 36.85 -32.77 19.30
N ASN A 452 35.68 -32.12 19.39
CA ASN A 452 35.27 -31.04 18.48
C ASN A 452 35.96 -29.68 18.74
N CYS A 453 36.71 -29.54 19.84
CA CYS A 453 37.53 -28.35 20.14
C CYS A 453 38.98 -28.65 20.57
N VAL A 454 39.69 -29.59 19.89
CA VAL A 454 41.11 -30.08 19.97
C VAL A 454 42.24 -29.21 20.63
N LEU A 455 42.02 -27.94 20.93
CA LEU A 455 42.94 -26.98 21.56
C LEU A 455 42.32 -26.14 22.71
N ILE A 456 41.03 -26.33 23.03
CA ILE A 456 40.21 -25.55 23.97
C ILE A 456 39.27 -26.51 24.76
N PRO A 457 39.51 -26.74 26.06
CA PRO A 457 38.77 -27.73 26.87
C PRO A 457 37.25 -27.56 26.90
N ASN A 458 36.50 -28.55 26.40
CA ASN A 458 35.04 -28.59 26.34
C ASN A 458 34.48 -30.02 26.56
N THR A 459 34.58 -30.50 27.80
CA THR A 459 34.20 -31.88 28.20
C THR A 459 32.72 -32.25 27.99
N ASP A 460 31.90 -31.30 27.57
CA ASP A 460 30.48 -31.40 27.24
C ASP A 460 30.21 -31.55 25.73
N GLN A 461 31.16 -31.18 24.86
CA GLN A 461 31.13 -31.38 23.40
C GLN A 461 29.88 -30.84 22.68
N ILE A 462 29.19 -29.86 23.27
CA ILE A 462 28.01 -29.21 22.68
C ILE A 462 28.39 -28.55 21.34
N ASP A 463 27.48 -28.67 20.37
CA ASP A 463 27.60 -28.34 18.95
C ASP A 463 26.19 -27.92 18.50
N GLN A 464 25.87 -26.62 18.61
CA GLN A 464 24.50 -26.10 18.51
C GLN A 464 23.95 -26.05 17.07
N ASP A 465 24.77 -25.72 16.07
CA ASP A 465 24.36 -25.66 14.66
C ASP A 465 24.53 -27.01 13.91
N GLY A 466 25.45 -27.87 14.37
CA GLY A 466 25.78 -29.16 13.76
C GLY A 466 26.91 -29.13 12.74
N ASP A 467 27.77 -28.09 12.70
CA ASP A 467 28.97 -28.02 11.83
C ASP A 467 29.98 -29.14 12.15
N GLY A 468 30.14 -29.47 13.44
CA GLY A 468 31.22 -30.33 13.94
C GLY A 468 32.37 -29.58 14.62
N ILE A 469 32.20 -28.29 14.89
CA ILE A 469 32.94 -27.48 15.87
C ILE A 469 32.06 -27.39 17.13
N GLY A 470 32.65 -27.23 18.32
CA GLY A 470 31.87 -27.11 19.55
C GLY A 470 31.69 -25.66 20.03
N ASP A 471 30.57 -25.35 20.69
CA ASP A 471 30.18 -24.02 21.21
C ASP A 471 31.33 -23.27 21.91
N ALA A 472 32.17 -24.02 22.64
CA ALA A 472 33.30 -23.49 23.41
C ALA A 472 34.47 -22.97 22.56
N CYS A 473 34.50 -23.29 21.26
CA CYS A 473 35.49 -22.83 20.31
C CYS A 473 34.92 -22.27 19.00
N ASP A 474 33.59 -22.22 18.85
CA ASP A 474 32.93 -21.59 17.70
C ASP A 474 32.96 -20.04 17.75
N SER A 475 32.71 -19.46 16.59
CA SER A 475 32.51 -18.05 16.29
C SER A 475 31.08 -17.71 15.85
N ASP A 476 30.26 -18.68 15.43
CA ASP A 476 28.93 -18.54 14.80
C ASP A 476 28.03 -19.63 15.41
N LEU A 477 27.30 -19.31 16.49
CA LEU A 477 26.75 -20.34 17.41
C LEU A 477 25.52 -21.07 16.86
N ASP A 478 24.78 -20.46 15.93
CA ASP A 478 23.55 -21.02 15.37
C ASP A 478 23.59 -21.25 13.84
N GLY A 479 24.70 -20.87 13.19
CA GLY A 479 25.01 -21.20 11.79
C GLY A 479 24.39 -20.27 10.76
N ASP A 480 23.93 -19.07 11.14
CA ASP A 480 23.35 -18.09 10.20
C ASP A 480 24.40 -17.47 9.25
N GLY A 481 25.67 -17.43 9.67
CA GLY A 481 26.77 -16.78 8.95
C GLY A 481 27.35 -15.52 9.61
N THR A 482 26.92 -15.17 10.83
CA THR A 482 27.33 -13.98 11.60
C THR A 482 28.24 -14.35 12.78
N ASP A 483 29.32 -13.60 12.99
CA ASP A 483 30.19 -13.81 14.17
C ASP A 483 29.44 -13.38 15.46
N ASN A 484 29.33 -14.24 16.48
CA ASN A 484 28.74 -14.04 17.83
C ASN A 484 29.13 -12.74 18.56
N ASP A 485 30.23 -12.09 18.15
CA ASP A 485 30.78 -10.83 18.71
C ASP A 485 30.18 -9.58 18.00
N ALA A 486 29.36 -9.80 16.97
CA ALA A 486 28.72 -8.82 16.09
C ALA A 486 27.23 -9.12 15.78
N ASP A 487 26.77 -10.30 16.18
CA ASP A 487 25.40 -10.81 16.10
C ASP A 487 24.49 -10.18 17.17
N ASN A 488 23.24 -9.86 16.82
CA ASN A 488 22.21 -9.35 17.72
C ASN A 488 21.20 -10.41 18.22
N CYS A 489 21.16 -11.62 17.66
CA CYS A 489 20.46 -12.77 18.22
C CYS A 489 21.35 -14.04 18.33
N PRO A 490 22.39 -14.08 19.19
CA PRO A 490 23.47 -15.10 19.19
C PRO A 490 23.13 -16.54 19.61
N SER A 491 21.92 -17.01 19.29
CA SER A 491 21.41 -18.38 19.44
C SER A 491 20.07 -18.61 18.70
N ILE A 492 19.65 -17.68 17.82
CA ILE A 492 18.41 -17.72 17.03
C ILE A 492 18.70 -17.13 15.63
N PRO A 493 18.89 -17.96 14.57
CA PRO A 493 19.42 -17.51 13.28
C PRO A 493 18.65 -16.36 12.61
N ASN A 494 19.30 -15.21 12.42
CA ASN A 494 18.70 -13.97 11.89
C ASN A 494 19.62 -13.22 10.91
N SER A 495 20.01 -13.89 9.81
CA SER A 495 21.09 -13.47 8.90
C SER A 495 20.92 -12.14 8.14
N ASP A 496 19.81 -11.43 8.35
CA ASP A 496 19.58 -10.05 7.93
C ASP A 496 19.92 -9.00 9.01
N GLN A 497 19.98 -9.42 10.28
CA GLN A 497 20.37 -8.64 11.46
C GLN A 497 19.51 -7.37 11.59
N LEU A 498 18.19 -7.59 11.56
CA LEU A 498 17.19 -6.56 11.84
C LEU A 498 17.21 -6.20 13.34
N ASP A 499 17.01 -4.92 13.62
CA ASP A 499 17.19 -4.23 14.91
C ASP A 499 16.32 -2.96 14.79
N THR A 500 15.00 -3.13 14.91
CA THR A 500 14.01 -2.10 14.54
C THR A 500 14.04 -0.87 15.46
N ASP A 501 14.21 -1.04 16.77
CA ASP A 501 14.35 0.06 17.74
C ASP A 501 15.80 0.62 17.87
N GLY A 502 16.81 -0.23 17.69
CA GLY A 502 18.23 0.08 17.88
C GLY A 502 18.78 -0.17 19.30
N ASP A 503 18.16 -1.01 20.13
CA ASP A 503 18.71 -1.47 21.42
C ASP A 503 19.97 -2.33 21.23
N GLY A 504 19.93 -3.23 20.25
CA GLY A 504 20.97 -4.24 19.97
C GLY A 504 20.62 -5.67 20.39
N SER A 505 19.36 -5.95 20.76
CA SER A 505 18.67 -7.18 20.36
C SER A 505 18.47 -7.22 18.84
N GLY A 506 17.84 -8.27 18.32
CA GLY A 506 17.24 -8.27 16.99
C GLY A 506 15.83 -8.82 17.01
N ASP A 507 15.02 -8.41 16.02
CA ASP A 507 13.57 -8.53 16.05
C ASP A 507 13.08 -9.97 16.41
N ILE A 508 13.67 -11.01 15.81
CA ILE A 508 13.30 -12.42 16.09
C ILE A 508 13.65 -12.93 17.52
N CYS A 509 14.32 -12.11 18.33
CA CYS A 509 14.71 -12.43 19.70
C CYS A 509 14.46 -11.31 20.72
N ASP A 510 13.82 -10.21 20.35
CA ASP A 510 13.20 -9.29 21.31
C ASP A 510 11.72 -9.68 21.57
N SER A 511 10.91 -8.74 22.03
CA SER A 511 9.52 -8.94 22.48
C SER A 511 8.66 -7.67 22.49
N ASP A 512 9.21 -6.55 21.99
CA ASP A 512 8.70 -5.17 21.96
C ASP A 512 9.53 -4.45 20.87
N ASP A 513 9.36 -4.90 19.61
CA ASP A 513 10.28 -4.70 18.47
C ASP A 513 10.58 -3.22 18.11
N ASP A 514 9.73 -2.27 18.52
CA ASP A 514 9.97 -0.82 18.42
C ASP A 514 10.11 -0.07 19.76
N ASN A 515 10.00 -0.79 20.88
CA ASN A 515 10.29 -0.37 22.25
C ASN A 515 9.38 0.74 22.80
N ASP A 516 8.08 0.67 22.50
CA ASP A 516 7.08 1.60 23.01
C ASP A 516 6.41 1.15 24.32
N GLY A 517 6.42 -0.17 24.58
CA GLY A 517 5.89 -0.79 25.78
C GLY A 517 4.62 -1.63 25.61
N VAL A 518 4.32 -2.10 24.40
CA VAL A 518 3.33 -3.16 24.12
C VAL A 518 4.07 -4.38 23.57
N ASP A 519 3.95 -5.54 24.22
CA ASP A 519 4.59 -6.78 23.75
C ASP A 519 4.01 -7.19 22.36
N ASP A 520 4.83 -7.61 21.38
CA ASP A 520 4.43 -7.81 19.96
C ASP A 520 3.20 -8.72 19.75
N ILE A 521 2.94 -9.63 20.70
CA ILE A 521 1.81 -10.56 20.69
C ILE A 521 0.45 -9.89 20.97
N ALA A 522 0.47 -8.62 21.38
CA ALA A 522 -0.67 -7.80 21.75
C ALA A 522 -0.63 -6.41 21.08
N ASP A 523 0.35 -6.19 20.20
CA ASP A 523 0.52 -4.96 19.43
C ASP A 523 -0.11 -5.11 18.03
N ASN A 524 -0.93 -4.14 17.61
CA ASN A 524 -1.48 -4.07 16.26
C ASN A 524 -0.54 -3.36 15.24
N CYS A 525 0.59 -2.78 15.69
CA CYS A 525 1.69 -2.33 14.85
C CYS A 525 3.10 -2.70 15.39
N PRO A 526 3.50 -4.00 15.44
CA PRO A 526 4.77 -4.47 16.03
C PRO A 526 6.11 -3.95 15.45
N THR A 527 6.12 -2.92 14.62
CA THR A 527 7.33 -2.26 14.08
C THR A 527 7.15 -0.74 13.91
N ALA A 528 6.11 -0.13 14.49
CA ALA A 528 5.68 1.23 14.21
C ALA A 528 4.99 2.02 15.36
N SER A 529 5.38 1.79 16.62
CA SER A 529 5.17 2.60 17.84
C SER A 529 3.86 3.38 17.93
N ASN A 530 2.82 2.70 18.41
CA ASN A 530 1.47 3.21 18.63
C ASN A 530 0.88 2.77 19.99
N SER A 531 1.54 3.14 21.10
CA SER A 531 1.19 2.76 22.50
C SER A 531 -0.23 3.10 23.01
N ASP A 532 -1.07 3.77 22.21
CA ASP A 532 -2.51 3.94 22.41
C ASP A 532 -3.40 2.91 21.68
N GLN A 533 -2.82 2.10 20.79
CA GLN A 533 -3.40 0.93 20.11
C GLN A 533 -4.72 1.29 19.41
N THR A 534 -4.68 2.36 18.61
CA THR A 534 -5.80 2.77 17.79
C THR A 534 -5.84 1.98 16.49
N ASP A 535 -7.07 1.72 16.05
CA ASP A 535 -7.52 0.80 15.01
C ASP A 535 -8.86 1.41 14.59
N THR A 536 -8.92 1.97 13.38
CA THR A 536 -10.02 2.86 12.96
C THR A 536 -11.11 2.12 12.18
N ASP A 537 -10.76 1.12 11.36
CA ASP A 537 -11.72 0.30 10.60
C ASP A 537 -12.13 -1.00 11.33
N GLY A 538 -11.25 -1.54 12.19
CA GLY A 538 -11.44 -2.79 12.94
C GLY A 538 -10.78 -4.04 12.35
N ASP A 539 -9.88 -3.92 11.35
CA ASP A 539 -9.19 -5.07 10.71
C ASP A 539 -8.14 -5.76 11.63
N SER A 540 -7.73 -5.09 12.72
CA SER A 540 -6.66 -5.48 13.66
C SER A 540 -5.22 -5.14 13.24
N VAL A 541 -5.03 -4.31 12.21
CA VAL A 541 -3.83 -3.46 12.02
C VAL A 541 -4.06 -2.11 12.70
N GLY A 542 -3.00 -1.44 13.18
CA GLY A 542 -3.13 -0.14 13.85
C GLY A 542 -2.90 1.07 12.94
N ASP A 543 -3.50 2.23 13.29
CA ASP A 543 -3.45 3.47 12.51
C ASP A 543 -2.02 3.94 12.09
N ALA A 544 -0.99 3.49 12.81
CA ALA A 544 0.41 3.88 12.58
C ALA A 544 1.13 3.05 11.50
N CYS A 545 0.58 1.89 11.14
CA CYS A 545 1.13 0.96 10.14
C CYS A 545 0.12 0.53 9.07
N ASP A 546 -1.14 0.89 9.24
CA ASP A 546 -2.24 0.66 8.30
C ASP A 546 -2.10 1.49 7.00
N PRO A 547 -2.24 0.87 5.80
CA PRO A 547 -2.31 1.56 4.52
C PRO A 547 -3.69 2.11 4.11
N ASP A 548 -4.80 1.77 4.80
CA ASP A 548 -6.20 1.94 4.36
C ASP A 548 -7.12 2.25 5.59
N LEU A 549 -7.00 3.45 6.15
CA LEU A 549 -7.43 3.83 7.51
C LEU A 549 -8.93 3.71 7.84
N ASP A 550 -9.79 3.48 6.86
CA ASP A 550 -11.22 3.23 7.07
C ASP A 550 -11.79 2.04 6.27
N GLY A 551 -10.92 1.27 5.62
CA GLY A 551 -11.24 -0.02 5.02
C GLY A 551 -12.06 0.03 3.73
N ASP A 552 -12.12 1.18 3.04
CA ASP A 552 -12.90 1.31 1.80
C ASP A 552 -12.21 0.74 0.55
N GLY A 553 -10.88 0.56 0.60
CA GLY A 553 -10.07 0.03 -0.49
C GLY A 553 -9.24 1.05 -1.27
N ILE A 554 -9.27 2.33 -0.91
CA ILE A 554 -8.34 3.37 -1.38
C ILE A 554 -7.25 3.61 -0.31
N PHE A 555 -5.98 3.63 -0.73
CA PHE A 555 -4.87 3.81 0.24
C PHE A 555 -4.70 5.27 0.66
N ASN A 556 -4.31 5.49 1.92
CA ASN A 556 -4.09 6.78 2.59
C ASN A 556 -3.23 7.85 1.84
N ASP A 557 -2.42 7.43 0.85
CA ASP A 557 -1.54 8.27 0.03
C ASP A 557 -2.22 8.74 -1.28
N ASP A 558 -3.28 8.06 -1.72
CA ASP A 558 -4.10 8.32 -2.93
C ASP A 558 -5.56 8.73 -2.57
N ASP A 559 -5.95 8.69 -1.29
CA ASP A 559 -7.28 9.00 -0.75
C ASP A 559 -7.45 10.48 -0.30
N ASN A 560 -8.60 11.08 -0.61
CA ASN A 560 -8.99 12.43 -0.20
C ASN A 560 -9.84 12.51 1.10
N CYS A 561 -10.27 11.39 1.70
CA CYS A 561 -10.88 11.33 3.04
C CYS A 561 -10.35 10.18 3.95
N PRO A 562 -9.07 10.15 4.38
CA PRO A 562 -8.42 9.02 5.10
C PRO A 562 -8.87 8.68 6.54
N TYR A 563 -10.15 8.88 6.84
CA TYR A 563 -10.86 8.56 8.08
C TYR A 563 -12.40 8.45 7.87
N VAL A 564 -12.90 8.55 6.63
CA VAL A 564 -14.33 8.61 6.25
C VAL A 564 -14.55 8.00 4.85
N SER A 565 -14.63 6.67 4.80
CA SER A 565 -14.94 5.81 3.64
C SER A 565 -15.80 6.47 2.54
N ASN A 566 -15.20 6.66 1.36
CA ASN A 566 -15.77 7.46 0.27
C ASN A 566 -15.32 7.00 -1.13
N THR A 567 -15.40 5.69 -1.43
CA THR A 567 -14.96 4.97 -2.64
C THR A 567 -15.13 5.60 -4.04
N LEU A 568 -15.92 6.68 -4.18
CA LEU A 568 -16.06 7.49 -5.40
C LEU A 568 -14.98 8.57 -5.55
N GLN A 569 -14.34 9.01 -4.45
CA GLN A 569 -13.28 10.02 -4.41
C GLN A 569 -13.69 11.35 -5.09
N GLU A 570 -14.89 11.81 -4.76
CA GLU A 570 -15.45 13.08 -5.24
C GLU A 570 -14.83 14.26 -4.46
N ASP A 571 -14.58 15.36 -5.17
CA ASP A 571 -13.75 16.52 -4.79
C ASP A 571 -14.22 17.69 -5.68
N SER A 572 -15.29 18.36 -5.26
CA SER A 572 -16.06 19.27 -6.12
C SER A 572 -15.37 20.61 -6.38
N ASP A 573 -14.56 21.11 -5.45
CA ASP A 573 -13.78 22.35 -5.59
C ASP A 573 -12.33 22.14 -6.07
N ASN A 574 -11.79 20.91 -5.95
CA ASN A 574 -10.41 20.53 -6.23
C ASN A 574 -9.38 21.13 -5.22
N ASP A 575 -9.76 21.29 -3.95
CA ASP A 575 -8.89 21.58 -2.80
C ASP A 575 -7.99 20.38 -2.46
N GLY A 576 -8.54 19.16 -2.57
CA GLY A 576 -7.90 17.91 -2.18
C GLY A 576 -8.37 17.35 -0.83
N ILE A 577 -9.54 17.78 -0.36
CA ILE A 577 -10.37 17.12 0.67
C ILE A 577 -11.60 16.59 -0.07
N GLY A 578 -12.08 15.39 0.25
CA GLY A 578 -13.24 14.82 -0.44
C GLY A 578 -14.58 15.32 0.07
N ASP A 579 -15.58 15.32 -0.82
CA ASP A 579 -16.95 15.80 -0.56
C ASP A 579 -17.67 15.06 0.60
N ALA A 580 -17.16 13.90 1.00
CA ALA A 580 -17.63 13.11 2.14
C ALA A 580 -17.08 13.58 3.51
N CYS A 581 -15.99 14.37 3.52
CA CYS A 581 -15.32 14.82 4.74
C CYS A 581 -15.05 16.34 4.81
N ASP A 582 -15.27 17.11 3.74
CA ASP A 582 -15.37 18.56 3.82
C ASP A 582 -16.72 19.02 4.42
N GLY A 583 -16.89 20.33 4.59
CA GLY A 583 -18.13 20.98 5.01
C GLY A 583 -18.47 22.25 4.23
N ASP A 584 -17.76 22.54 3.12
CA ASP A 584 -17.90 23.68 2.21
C ASP A 584 -17.46 23.19 0.80
N ASN A 585 -18.16 22.18 0.22
CA ASN A 585 -17.68 21.33 -0.90
C ASN A 585 -17.31 22.09 -2.19
N ASP A 586 -17.84 23.30 -2.38
CA ASP A 586 -17.53 24.18 -3.53
C ASP A 586 -16.63 25.40 -3.18
N ASN A 587 -16.22 25.51 -1.92
CA ASN A 587 -15.41 26.57 -1.30
C ASN A 587 -15.93 28.01 -1.47
N ASP A 588 -17.24 28.23 -1.69
CA ASP A 588 -17.77 29.59 -1.79
C ASP A 588 -17.81 30.35 -0.45
N GLY A 589 -17.87 29.61 0.67
CA GLY A 589 -17.89 30.14 2.03
C GLY A 589 -19.25 30.05 2.74
N VAL A 590 -20.13 29.16 2.29
CA VAL A 590 -21.34 28.70 2.98
C VAL A 590 -21.14 27.23 3.36
N ASP A 591 -21.54 26.84 4.58
CA ASP A 591 -21.37 25.46 5.03
C ASP A 591 -22.50 24.56 4.51
N ASN A 592 -22.17 23.36 3.97
CA ASN A 592 -23.08 22.43 3.26
C ASN A 592 -24.47 22.27 3.91
N ALA A 593 -24.54 22.30 5.25
CA ALA A 593 -25.77 22.18 6.04
C ALA A 593 -26.69 23.43 6.05
N ASN A 594 -26.26 24.52 5.42
CA ASN A 594 -27.02 25.75 5.19
C ASN A 594 -27.02 26.15 3.69
N ASP A 595 -26.44 25.32 2.81
CA ASP A 595 -26.30 25.59 1.38
C ASP A 595 -27.50 25.04 0.59
N ASN A 596 -27.91 25.73 -0.47
CA ASN A 596 -28.93 25.28 -1.43
C ASN A 596 -28.35 24.77 -2.77
N CYS A 597 -27.04 24.88 -3.00
CA CYS A 597 -26.28 24.15 -4.02
C CYS A 597 -24.92 23.66 -3.45
N PRO A 598 -24.90 22.69 -2.50
CA PRO A 598 -23.67 22.32 -1.76
C PRO A 598 -22.42 22.06 -2.61
N ASP A 599 -22.60 21.54 -3.83
CA ASP A 599 -21.51 21.15 -4.74
C ASP A 599 -21.39 22.11 -5.95
N THR A 600 -21.94 23.34 -5.90
CA THR A 600 -21.93 24.30 -7.02
C THR A 600 -22.05 25.78 -6.57
N ALA A 601 -20.87 26.40 -6.38
CA ALA A 601 -20.66 27.72 -5.77
C ALA A 601 -21.66 28.82 -6.19
N ASN A 602 -22.50 29.25 -5.24
CA ASN A 602 -23.63 30.15 -5.47
C ASN A 602 -23.80 31.29 -4.43
N SER A 603 -22.77 31.61 -3.64
CA SER A 603 -22.61 32.45 -2.40
C SER A 603 -23.53 33.66 -2.10
N ASP A 604 -24.41 34.08 -3.01
CA ASP A 604 -25.57 34.90 -2.68
C ASP A 604 -26.83 34.09 -2.29
N GLN A 605 -26.78 32.76 -2.40
CA GLN A 605 -27.82 31.80 -1.99
C GLN A 605 -29.16 32.20 -2.61
N SER A 606 -29.13 32.31 -3.94
CA SER A 606 -30.26 32.66 -4.79
C SER A 606 -31.20 31.47 -4.94
N ASP A 607 -32.49 31.78 -4.82
CA ASP A 607 -33.62 30.84 -4.79
C ASP A 607 -34.84 31.69 -5.18
N ILE A 608 -35.37 31.48 -6.39
CA ILE A 608 -36.48 32.27 -6.95
C ILE A 608 -37.84 31.74 -6.51
N ASP A 609 -38.08 30.43 -6.53
CA ASP A 609 -39.39 29.83 -6.29
C ASP A 609 -39.67 29.52 -4.80
N GLN A 610 -38.63 29.21 -4.02
CA GLN A 610 -38.59 28.73 -2.61
C GLN A 610 -38.95 27.26 -2.38
N ASP A 611 -38.50 26.34 -3.24
CA ASP A 611 -38.50 24.89 -2.98
C ASP A 611 -37.38 24.47 -2.00
N GLY A 612 -36.18 25.07 -2.13
CA GLY A 612 -35.01 24.81 -1.28
C GLY A 612 -33.72 24.46 -2.04
N VAL A 613 -33.76 24.31 -3.36
CA VAL A 613 -32.60 24.23 -4.27
C VAL A 613 -32.18 25.66 -4.65
N GLY A 614 -30.92 25.85 -5.08
CA GLY A 614 -30.42 27.14 -5.51
C GLY A 614 -30.48 27.36 -7.02
N ASP A 615 -30.69 28.63 -7.43
CA ASP A 615 -30.82 29.09 -8.81
C ASP A 615 -29.76 28.51 -9.78
N VAL A 616 -28.57 28.15 -9.31
CA VAL A 616 -27.42 27.71 -10.12
C VAL A 616 -27.42 26.19 -10.38
N CYS A 617 -27.97 25.39 -9.46
CA CYS A 617 -28.05 23.93 -9.56
C CYS A 617 -29.47 23.41 -9.85
N ASP A 618 -30.50 24.26 -9.69
CA ASP A 618 -31.86 23.96 -10.11
C ASP A 618 -31.99 23.81 -11.65
N SER A 619 -32.95 22.99 -12.06
CA SER A 619 -33.31 22.71 -13.45
C SER A 619 -34.63 23.35 -13.90
N ASP A 620 -35.44 23.91 -13.00
CA ASP A 620 -36.73 24.58 -13.25
C ASP A 620 -36.84 25.83 -12.35
N ARG A 621 -35.92 26.80 -12.54
CA ARG A 621 -35.56 27.87 -11.56
C ARG A 621 -36.73 28.66 -10.97
N ASP A 622 -37.87 28.73 -11.66
CA ASP A 622 -39.03 29.49 -11.19
C ASP A 622 -40.29 28.65 -10.86
N GLY A 623 -40.17 27.33 -10.95
CA GLY A 623 -41.17 26.36 -10.49
C GLY A 623 -42.43 26.30 -11.37
N ASP A 624 -42.34 26.60 -12.67
CA ASP A 624 -43.49 26.59 -13.58
C ASP A 624 -43.80 25.22 -14.20
N SER A 625 -42.92 24.22 -14.01
CA SER A 625 -42.95 22.89 -14.64
C SER A 625 -42.45 22.84 -16.10
N VAL A 626 -41.62 23.79 -16.52
CA VAL A 626 -40.89 23.78 -17.80
C VAL A 626 -39.39 24.01 -17.54
N PRO A 627 -38.55 22.96 -17.61
CA PRO A 627 -37.13 23.08 -17.28
C PRO A 627 -36.37 24.14 -18.09
N ASP A 628 -35.42 24.84 -17.43
CA ASP A 628 -34.57 25.95 -17.92
C ASP A 628 -34.07 25.79 -19.36
N ILE A 629 -33.71 24.55 -19.74
CA ILE A 629 -33.20 24.19 -21.08
C ILE A 629 -34.24 24.28 -22.21
N SER A 630 -35.51 24.47 -21.85
CA SER A 630 -36.68 24.40 -22.73
C SER A 630 -37.69 25.52 -22.54
N ASP A 631 -37.57 26.28 -21.46
CA ASP A 631 -38.34 27.49 -21.18
C ASP A 631 -37.82 28.72 -21.97
N ASN A 632 -38.74 29.64 -22.29
CA ASN A 632 -38.47 30.93 -22.89
C ASN A 632 -38.55 32.14 -21.93
N CYS A 633 -38.74 31.95 -20.61
CA CYS A 633 -38.53 32.96 -19.56
C CYS A 633 -37.89 32.45 -18.23
N PRO A 634 -36.67 31.84 -18.17
CA PRO A 634 -36.17 31.02 -17.01
C PRO A 634 -35.84 31.74 -15.68
N ALA A 635 -36.82 32.48 -15.16
CA ALA A 635 -36.84 33.35 -13.97
C ALA A 635 -38.20 34.10 -13.78
N ILE A 636 -39.20 33.92 -14.66
CA ILE A 636 -40.53 34.53 -14.64
C ILE A 636 -41.61 33.52 -15.12
N PRO A 637 -42.32 32.82 -14.20
CA PRO A 637 -43.18 31.67 -14.53
C PRO A 637 -44.22 31.93 -15.63
N ASN A 638 -44.22 31.09 -16.66
CA ASN A 638 -45.04 31.23 -17.86
C ASN A 638 -45.39 29.88 -18.54
N ASP A 639 -45.98 28.95 -17.79
CA ASP A 639 -46.28 27.54 -18.14
C ASP A 639 -47.16 27.31 -19.40
N ASP A 640 -47.61 28.37 -20.07
CA ASP A 640 -48.20 28.31 -21.43
C ASP A 640 -47.21 28.55 -22.59
N GLN A 641 -45.94 28.85 -22.27
CA GLN A 641 -44.78 29.01 -23.16
C GLN A 641 -45.07 29.90 -24.38
N ALA A 642 -45.86 30.96 -24.16
CA ALA A 642 -46.41 31.78 -25.21
C ALA A 642 -45.39 32.76 -25.81
N ASP A 643 -44.74 32.37 -26.91
CA ASP A 643 -44.05 33.28 -27.84
C ASP A 643 -45.03 33.72 -28.96
N GLN A 644 -45.35 35.02 -29.03
CA GLN A 644 -46.28 35.60 -30.02
C GLN A 644 -45.61 36.11 -31.31
N ASP A 645 -44.30 36.37 -31.29
CA ASP A 645 -43.54 37.05 -32.33
C ASP A 645 -42.71 36.05 -33.17
N GLY A 646 -42.00 35.14 -32.50
CA GLY A 646 -41.21 34.06 -33.05
C GLY A 646 -39.70 34.16 -32.83
N ASP A 647 -39.22 34.96 -31.86
CA ASP A 647 -37.78 35.18 -31.63
C ASP A 647 -37.12 34.21 -30.64
N GLY A 648 -37.89 33.68 -29.68
CA GLY A 648 -37.43 32.74 -28.65
C GLY A 648 -37.55 33.22 -27.21
N ILE A 649 -38.08 34.43 -26.96
CA ILE A 649 -38.39 34.97 -25.63
C ILE A 649 -39.92 34.94 -25.41
N GLY A 650 -40.40 34.61 -24.21
CA GLY A 650 -41.84 34.50 -23.92
C GLY A 650 -42.57 35.83 -23.68
N ASP A 651 -43.87 35.90 -24.01
CA ASP A 651 -44.82 37.02 -23.76
C ASP A 651 -44.86 37.49 -22.28
N ALA A 652 -44.23 36.76 -21.35
CA ALA A 652 -44.11 37.09 -19.92
C ALA A 652 -42.86 37.93 -19.58
N CYS A 653 -41.79 37.79 -20.37
CA CYS A 653 -40.50 38.48 -20.21
C CYS A 653 -40.10 39.37 -21.41
N ASP A 654 -40.80 39.27 -22.55
CA ASP A 654 -40.76 40.23 -23.67
C ASP A 654 -41.43 41.58 -23.30
N ASP A 655 -40.83 42.70 -23.72
CA ASP A 655 -41.31 44.07 -23.52
C ASP A 655 -41.20 44.94 -24.81
N ASP A 656 -41.19 44.33 -26.02
CA ASP A 656 -41.02 44.92 -27.39
C ASP A 656 -41.28 46.43 -27.52
N SER A 657 -40.20 47.21 -27.62
CA SER A 657 -40.23 48.46 -28.38
C SER A 657 -38.94 48.81 -29.16
N ASP A 658 -38.11 47.83 -29.51
CA ASP A 658 -36.93 47.98 -30.39
C ASP A 658 -37.36 48.00 -31.88
N THR A 659 -36.97 49.02 -32.64
CA THR A 659 -37.37 49.21 -34.05
C THR A 659 -36.49 48.45 -35.06
N ASP A 660 -35.26 48.07 -34.72
CA ASP A 660 -34.32 47.44 -35.66
C ASP A 660 -33.52 46.22 -35.17
N ASN A 661 -33.84 45.75 -33.95
CA ASN A 661 -33.42 44.50 -33.34
C ASN A 661 -31.91 44.47 -33.01
N ASP A 662 -31.50 45.44 -32.20
CA ASP A 662 -30.13 45.64 -31.71
C ASP A 662 -29.98 45.39 -30.19
N GLY A 663 -31.09 45.35 -29.44
CA GLY A 663 -31.11 45.15 -27.99
C GLY A 663 -31.45 46.41 -27.17
N HIS A 664 -31.74 47.55 -27.80
CA HIS A 664 -32.10 48.79 -27.12
C HIS A 664 -33.44 49.37 -27.60
N ASP A 665 -34.26 49.81 -26.64
CA ASP A 665 -35.57 50.44 -26.91
C ASP A 665 -35.44 51.76 -27.68
N ASP A 666 -36.40 52.03 -28.59
CA ASP A 666 -36.61 53.26 -29.42
C ASP A 666 -36.63 54.59 -28.61
N GLY A 667 -36.65 54.49 -27.27
CA GLY A 667 -36.66 55.60 -26.31
C GLY A 667 -35.35 55.87 -25.56
N GLU A 668 -34.43 54.90 -25.49
CA GLU A 668 -33.12 55.03 -24.83
C GLU A 668 -31.95 54.88 -25.84
N ASP A 669 -32.18 54.21 -26.97
CA ASP A 669 -31.29 54.08 -28.13
C ASP A 669 -30.88 55.43 -28.77
N ASN A 670 -29.60 55.55 -29.14
CA ASN A 670 -28.96 56.69 -29.78
C ASN A 670 -28.84 56.61 -31.32
N CYS A 671 -29.17 55.47 -31.96
CA CYS A 671 -29.41 55.31 -33.39
C CYS A 671 -30.76 54.62 -33.81
N PRO A 672 -31.98 55.07 -33.41
CA PRO A 672 -33.31 54.43 -33.68
C PRO A 672 -33.79 54.23 -35.13
N ALA A 673 -32.98 53.56 -35.95
CA ALA A 673 -33.20 53.07 -37.33
C ALA A 673 -31.93 52.39 -37.92
N ILE A 674 -30.83 52.24 -37.17
CA ILE A 674 -29.55 51.64 -37.58
C ILE A 674 -28.95 50.89 -36.36
N PRO A 675 -28.96 49.55 -36.33
CA PRO A 675 -28.51 48.77 -35.18
C PRO A 675 -27.10 49.13 -34.70
N ASN A 676 -26.95 49.49 -33.43
CA ASN A 676 -25.66 49.64 -32.75
C ASN A 676 -25.70 49.13 -31.29
N PRO A 677 -25.67 47.80 -31.08
CA PRO A 677 -25.89 47.16 -29.76
C PRO A 677 -25.00 47.62 -28.59
N ASN A 678 -23.90 48.34 -28.90
CA ASN A 678 -22.97 48.89 -27.92
C ASN A 678 -23.31 50.34 -27.48
N GLN A 679 -24.27 50.99 -28.15
CA GLN A 679 -24.72 52.36 -27.89
C GLN A 679 -23.57 53.38 -27.82
N THR A 680 -22.55 53.18 -28.67
CA THR A 680 -21.31 53.95 -28.74
C THR A 680 -21.56 55.39 -29.21
N ASP A 681 -21.20 56.38 -28.38
CA ASP A 681 -21.32 57.84 -28.60
C ASP A 681 -19.98 58.48 -28.17
N THR A 682 -19.04 58.58 -29.12
CA THR A 682 -17.63 58.87 -28.83
C THR A 682 -17.37 60.34 -28.47
N ASP A 683 -18.07 61.30 -29.09
CA ASP A 683 -17.97 62.73 -28.75
C ASP A 683 -18.91 63.20 -27.62
N GLY A 684 -20.03 62.49 -27.40
CA GLY A 684 -21.01 62.79 -26.37
C GLY A 684 -22.11 63.80 -26.77
N ASP A 685 -22.40 63.98 -28.07
CA ASP A 685 -23.54 64.77 -28.58
C ASP A 685 -24.89 64.12 -28.26
N GLY A 686 -24.95 62.78 -28.20
CA GLY A 686 -26.18 61.98 -28.07
C GLY A 686 -26.73 61.49 -29.41
N ILE A 687 -25.83 61.11 -30.32
CA ILE A 687 -26.07 60.39 -31.58
C ILE A 687 -25.00 59.29 -31.62
N GLY A 688 -25.37 58.05 -31.92
CA GLY A 688 -24.39 56.96 -31.95
C GLY A 688 -23.44 57.04 -33.14
N ASP A 689 -22.23 56.51 -32.96
CA ASP A 689 -21.12 56.55 -33.91
C ASP A 689 -21.49 55.94 -35.28
N GLU A 690 -22.34 54.91 -35.27
CA GLU A 690 -22.89 54.23 -36.44
C GLU A 690 -23.85 55.10 -37.28
N CYS A 691 -24.43 56.15 -36.69
CA CYS A 691 -25.38 57.05 -37.36
C CYS A 691 -24.95 58.53 -37.41
N ASP A 692 -23.85 58.92 -36.76
CA ASP A 692 -23.22 60.23 -36.96
C ASP A 692 -22.34 60.28 -38.24
N SER A 693 -21.56 61.35 -38.37
CA SER A 693 -20.79 61.75 -39.54
C SER A 693 -19.48 62.49 -39.21
N ASP A 694 -19.26 62.86 -37.95
CA ASP A 694 -18.11 63.57 -37.36
C ASP A 694 -17.93 63.02 -35.91
N ALA A 695 -17.88 61.68 -35.79
CA ALA A 695 -18.28 60.91 -34.59
C ALA A 695 -17.37 61.09 -33.35
N ASP A 696 -16.17 61.63 -33.54
CA ASP A 696 -15.23 61.95 -32.47
C ASP A 696 -15.20 63.45 -32.11
N GLY A 697 -15.93 64.29 -32.85
CA GLY A 697 -16.02 65.73 -32.67
C GLY A 697 -14.76 66.53 -33.04
N ASP A 698 -13.79 65.95 -33.76
CA ASP A 698 -12.61 66.65 -34.30
C ASP A 698 -13.01 67.84 -35.20
N GLY A 699 -14.01 67.61 -36.05
CA GLY A 699 -14.45 68.53 -37.11
C GLY A 699 -14.01 68.10 -38.52
N THR A 700 -13.85 66.78 -38.74
CA THR A 700 -13.39 66.14 -39.97
C THR A 700 -14.33 64.98 -40.31
N ASP A 701 -15.24 65.18 -41.28
CA ASP A 701 -16.26 64.19 -41.66
C ASP A 701 -15.65 62.76 -41.81
N ASN A 702 -16.20 61.72 -41.14
CA ASN A 702 -15.73 60.30 -41.03
C ASN A 702 -15.32 59.58 -42.36
N THR A 703 -15.50 60.22 -43.52
CA THR A 703 -15.17 59.70 -44.86
C THR A 703 -13.97 60.37 -45.53
N ASP A 704 -13.47 61.48 -44.97
CA ASP A 704 -12.21 62.14 -45.33
C ASP A 704 -11.19 62.03 -44.15
N ASP A 705 -11.57 61.37 -43.04
CA ASP A 705 -10.77 61.14 -41.81
C ASP A 705 -10.00 59.79 -41.86
N ASN A 706 -8.80 59.72 -41.26
CA ASN A 706 -8.01 58.50 -41.07
C ASN A 706 -8.07 57.86 -39.66
N CYS A 707 -8.70 58.52 -38.69
CA CYS A 707 -9.10 57.97 -37.38
C CYS A 707 -10.55 58.36 -37.02
N PRO A 708 -11.58 57.81 -37.68
CA PRO A 708 -12.97 58.29 -37.57
C PRO A 708 -13.65 58.18 -36.18
N LEU A 709 -12.95 57.69 -35.16
CA LEU A 709 -13.38 57.54 -33.76
C LEU A 709 -12.32 58.07 -32.75
N THR A 710 -11.25 58.75 -33.20
CA THR A 710 -10.16 59.19 -32.33
C THR A 710 -9.55 60.55 -32.76
N PRO A 711 -9.78 61.66 -32.02
CA PRO A 711 -9.45 63.01 -32.50
C PRO A 711 -7.95 63.25 -32.67
N ASN A 712 -7.52 63.53 -33.90
CA ASN A 712 -6.10 63.49 -34.30
C ASN A 712 -5.60 64.82 -34.96
N ASP A 713 -4.52 64.77 -35.75
CA ASP A 713 -4.20 65.87 -36.70
C ASP A 713 -3.87 65.41 -38.14
N GLN A 714 -4.42 64.25 -38.52
CA GLN A 714 -4.32 63.60 -39.83
C GLN A 714 -2.85 63.33 -40.24
N THR A 715 -2.08 62.85 -39.27
CA THR A 715 -0.76 62.23 -39.46
C THR A 715 -0.92 60.72 -39.71
N ASP A 716 0.10 60.16 -40.37
CA ASP A 716 0.10 58.88 -41.11
C ASP A 716 1.60 58.61 -41.38
N THR A 717 2.19 57.67 -40.62
CA THR A 717 3.65 57.53 -40.51
C THR A 717 4.24 56.47 -41.46
N ASP A 718 3.62 55.30 -41.58
CA ASP A 718 4.04 54.23 -42.50
C ASP A 718 3.55 54.50 -43.95
N GLY A 719 2.31 54.99 -44.11
CA GLY A 719 1.61 55.22 -45.38
C GLY A 719 0.46 54.26 -45.73
N ASP A 720 -0.06 53.47 -44.78
CA ASP A 720 -1.17 52.52 -44.92
C ASP A 720 -2.50 53.21 -45.29
N GLY A 721 -2.93 54.17 -44.46
CA GLY A 721 -4.23 54.85 -44.57
C GLY A 721 -5.02 55.04 -43.27
N LEU A 722 -4.62 54.41 -42.16
CA LEU A 722 -4.93 54.82 -40.79
C LEU A 722 -4.13 56.09 -40.41
N GLY A 723 -4.04 56.44 -39.13
CA GLY A 723 -3.25 57.57 -38.67
C GLY A 723 -2.73 57.43 -37.24
N ASP A 724 -1.63 58.14 -36.93
CA ASP A 724 -0.78 58.01 -35.73
C ASP A 724 -1.49 58.05 -34.34
N ALA A 725 -2.82 58.25 -34.29
CA ALA A 725 -3.63 58.29 -33.06
C ALA A 725 -4.58 57.09 -32.90
N CYS A 726 -4.76 56.26 -33.93
CA CYS A 726 -5.62 55.08 -33.97
C CYS A 726 -5.00 53.91 -34.77
N ASP A 727 -3.79 54.11 -35.28
CA ASP A 727 -2.94 53.08 -35.84
C ASP A 727 -2.26 52.33 -34.68
N GLU A 728 -2.18 51.01 -34.82
CA GLU A 728 -1.60 50.13 -33.81
C GLU A 728 -0.20 49.63 -34.22
N ASP A 729 0.28 49.90 -35.43
CA ASP A 729 1.59 49.46 -35.99
C ASP A 729 2.25 50.66 -36.70
N LEU A 730 2.83 51.60 -35.92
CA LEU A 730 3.25 52.93 -36.41
C LEU A 730 4.35 52.94 -37.49
N ASP A 731 4.95 51.80 -37.83
CA ASP A 731 5.94 51.71 -38.91
C ASP A 731 5.71 50.65 -40.00
N GLY A 732 4.63 49.85 -39.87
CA GLY A 732 4.09 48.98 -40.92
C GLY A 732 4.83 47.66 -41.07
N ASP A 733 5.19 47.08 -39.93
CA ASP A 733 6.07 45.92 -39.75
C ASP A 733 5.27 44.60 -39.65
N GLY A 734 4.12 44.65 -38.98
CA GLY A 734 3.29 43.51 -38.61
C GLY A 734 3.24 43.18 -37.12
N VAL A 735 3.75 44.05 -36.23
CA VAL A 735 3.69 43.93 -34.77
C VAL A 735 3.13 45.23 -34.17
N ASN A 736 2.28 45.12 -33.15
CA ASN A 736 1.60 46.28 -32.57
C ASN A 736 2.49 47.07 -31.58
N ASP A 737 2.43 48.40 -31.61
CA ASP A 737 3.10 49.39 -30.74
C ASP A 737 3.21 49.02 -29.25
N ASP A 738 2.15 48.46 -28.66
CA ASP A 738 2.10 48.11 -27.22
C ASP A 738 2.91 46.84 -26.87
N VAL A 739 3.34 46.07 -27.87
CA VAL A 739 4.17 44.85 -27.75
C VAL A 739 5.41 44.86 -28.64
N ASP A 740 5.55 45.88 -29.50
CA ASP A 740 6.74 46.13 -30.31
C ASP A 740 7.84 46.77 -29.44
N ASN A 741 9.04 46.17 -29.46
CA ASN A 741 10.21 46.70 -28.78
C ASN A 741 10.98 47.77 -29.58
N CYS A 742 10.59 48.06 -30.83
CA CYS A 742 11.03 49.21 -31.61
C CYS A 742 9.90 49.95 -32.40
N PRO A 743 8.86 50.57 -31.76
CA PRO A 743 7.65 51.19 -32.38
C PRO A 743 7.80 52.36 -33.39
N MET A 744 8.97 52.51 -34.00
CA MET A 744 9.37 53.55 -34.96
C MET A 744 10.48 53.07 -35.94
N ILE A 745 10.97 51.82 -35.82
CA ILE A 745 12.04 51.22 -36.65
C ILE A 745 11.75 49.72 -36.93
N PRO A 746 11.24 49.35 -38.13
CA PRO A 746 10.74 48.00 -38.43
C PRO A 746 11.70 46.82 -38.09
N ASN A 747 11.26 45.91 -37.20
CA ASN A 747 11.89 44.64 -36.83
C ASN A 747 10.88 43.48 -36.63
N PRO A 748 10.32 42.86 -37.69
CA PRO A 748 9.24 41.87 -37.55
C PRO A 748 9.63 40.51 -36.93
N GLY A 749 10.86 40.40 -36.43
CA GLY A 749 11.35 39.27 -35.64
C GLY A 749 11.36 39.55 -34.13
N GLN A 750 11.15 40.81 -33.72
CA GLN A 750 11.12 41.29 -32.33
C GLN A 750 12.34 40.83 -31.51
N GLU A 751 13.50 40.73 -32.16
CA GLU A 751 14.73 40.31 -31.50
C GLU A 751 15.10 41.28 -30.36
N ASP A 752 15.33 40.74 -29.16
CA ASP A 752 15.68 41.45 -27.93
C ASP A 752 16.82 40.66 -27.26
N GLY A 753 18.00 41.27 -27.15
CA GLY A 753 19.24 40.59 -26.79
C GLY A 753 19.40 40.36 -25.28
N ASP A 754 19.09 41.38 -24.49
CA ASP A 754 19.21 41.40 -23.02
C ASP A 754 17.86 41.29 -22.29
N ASN A 755 16.74 41.51 -22.99
CA ASN A 755 15.37 41.56 -22.45
C ASN A 755 15.13 42.83 -21.60
N ASP A 756 15.77 43.96 -21.94
CA ASP A 756 15.46 45.31 -21.43
C ASP A 756 14.06 45.79 -21.88
N GLY A 757 13.61 45.36 -23.06
CA GLY A 757 12.38 45.80 -23.72
C GLY A 757 12.59 46.80 -24.87
N ALA A 758 13.84 47.06 -25.28
CA ALA A 758 14.20 47.74 -26.51
C ALA A 758 14.82 46.76 -27.52
N GLY A 759 14.29 46.74 -28.75
CA GLY A 759 14.72 45.77 -29.75
C GLY A 759 16.11 46.01 -30.32
N ASP A 760 16.71 44.91 -30.77
CA ASP A 760 18.06 44.77 -31.36
C ASP A 760 18.46 45.90 -32.33
N VAL A 761 17.50 46.47 -33.06
CA VAL A 761 17.73 47.46 -34.14
C VAL A 761 17.55 48.92 -33.72
N CYS A 762 16.91 49.17 -32.58
CA CYS A 762 16.69 50.51 -32.04
C CYS A 762 17.50 50.80 -30.76
N ASP A 763 17.94 49.76 -30.05
CA ASP A 763 18.90 49.90 -28.97
C ASP A 763 20.32 50.29 -29.47
N ASN A 764 21.21 50.60 -28.53
CA ASN A 764 22.54 51.15 -28.74
C ASN A 764 23.61 50.51 -27.82
N ASP A 765 23.24 49.62 -26.90
CA ASP A 765 24.05 48.92 -25.88
C ASP A 765 23.43 47.50 -25.67
N ARG A 766 23.21 46.79 -26.79
CA ARG A 766 22.26 45.67 -27.05
C ARG A 766 22.24 44.48 -26.06
N ASP A 767 23.21 44.38 -25.16
CA ASP A 767 23.35 43.26 -24.24
C ASP A 767 23.51 43.66 -22.75
N ASP A 768 23.16 44.90 -22.39
CA ASP A 768 23.34 45.58 -21.08
C ASP A 768 24.73 45.33 -20.44
N ASP A 769 25.76 45.20 -21.28
CA ASP A 769 27.18 45.23 -20.89
C ASP A 769 27.52 46.58 -20.22
N GLY A 770 26.96 47.67 -20.76
CA GLY A 770 27.22 49.05 -20.37
C GLY A 770 28.27 49.74 -21.26
N LEU A 771 28.36 49.35 -22.52
CA LEU A 771 29.31 49.81 -23.53
C LEU A 771 28.66 49.91 -24.93
N ASP A 772 28.24 51.12 -25.34
CA ASP A 772 27.59 51.38 -26.64
C ASP A 772 28.15 50.49 -27.79
N ASP A 773 27.30 49.82 -28.62
CA ASP A 773 27.62 48.90 -29.75
C ASP A 773 28.83 49.30 -30.63
N THR A 774 29.12 50.60 -30.69
CA THR A 774 30.19 51.19 -31.51
C THR A 774 31.55 51.28 -30.81
N ALA A 775 31.62 50.89 -29.55
CA ALA A 775 32.79 50.85 -28.68
C ALA A 775 33.14 49.44 -28.21
N ASP A 776 32.14 48.54 -28.19
CA ASP A 776 32.24 47.12 -27.88
C ASP A 776 32.84 46.28 -29.06
N ASN A 777 33.39 45.10 -28.72
CA ASN A 777 33.90 44.08 -29.62
C ASN A 777 33.04 42.79 -29.70
N CYS A 778 31.94 42.66 -28.96
CA CYS A 778 30.90 41.62 -29.14
C CYS A 778 29.43 42.14 -29.05
N PRO A 779 28.94 43.03 -29.95
CA PRO A 779 27.68 43.77 -29.75
C PRO A 779 26.40 42.93 -29.93
N ALA A 780 26.17 41.98 -29.01
CA ALA A 780 25.11 40.96 -28.93
C ALA A 780 25.46 39.82 -27.94
N ILE A 781 26.63 39.82 -27.27
CA ILE A 781 27.04 38.82 -26.27
C ILE A 781 27.84 39.54 -25.17
N PRO A 782 27.27 39.79 -23.98
CA PRO A 782 27.77 40.80 -23.05
C PRO A 782 29.14 40.43 -22.48
N ASN A 783 30.11 41.34 -22.59
CA ASN A 783 31.50 41.04 -22.28
C ASN A 783 32.31 42.15 -21.55
N PRO A 784 31.84 42.81 -20.44
CA PRO A 784 32.24 44.18 -20.03
C PRO A 784 33.71 44.48 -19.69
N ASN A 785 34.56 43.46 -19.82
CA ASN A 785 36.00 43.51 -19.72
C ASN A 785 36.69 43.72 -21.09
N GLN A 786 35.99 43.58 -22.22
CA GLN A 786 36.48 43.79 -23.58
C GLN A 786 37.74 42.96 -23.88
N THR A 787 37.67 41.65 -23.62
CA THR A 787 38.80 40.74 -23.81
C THR A 787 38.92 40.39 -25.29
N ASP A 788 40.16 40.40 -25.79
CA ASP A 788 40.57 40.17 -27.18
C ASP A 788 41.95 39.47 -27.10
N THR A 789 41.93 38.14 -27.20
CA THR A 789 43.06 37.26 -26.88
C THR A 789 44.11 37.17 -28.00
N ASP A 790 43.69 37.16 -29.27
CA ASP A 790 44.60 37.14 -30.43
C ASP A 790 45.02 38.56 -30.89
N GLY A 791 44.13 39.56 -30.78
CA GLY A 791 44.33 40.95 -31.20
C GLY A 791 43.72 41.35 -32.55
N ASP A 792 42.77 40.58 -33.11
CA ASP A 792 42.01 40.88 -34.33
C ASP A 792 41.08 42.09 -34.15
N GLY A 793 40.32 42.10 -33.05
CA GLY A 793 39.32 43.13 -32.72
C GLY A 793 37.87 42.64 -32.64
N VAL A 794 37.63 41.34 -32.74
CA VAL A 794 36.45 40.65 -32.17
C VAL A 794 36.74 40.35 -30.68
N GLY A 795 35.71 40.11 -29.86
CA GLY A 795 35.89 39.76 -28.45
C GLY A 795 35.82 38.26 -28.15
N ASP A 796 36.47 37.85 -27.06
CA ASP A 796 36.70 36.43 -26.71
C ASP A 796 35.42 35.56 -26.62
N VAL A 797 34.25 36.17 -26.37
CA VAL A 797 32.97 35.44 -26.23
C VAL A 797 32.20 35.29 -27.54
N CYS A 798 32.57 36.04 -28.58
CA CYS A 798 31.92 36.03 -29.90
C CYS A 798 32.88 35.72 -31.06
N ASP A 799 34.18 35.55 -30.79
CA ASP A 799 35.14 35.07 -31.78
C ASP A 799 34.99 33.55 -32.02
N ALA A 800 35.18 33.15 -33.27
CA ALA A 800 35.13 31.77 -33.73
C ALA A 800 36.52 31.10 -33.84
N ASP A 801 37.63 31.85 -33.76
CA ASP A 801 39.03 31.37 -33.83
C ASP A 801 39.84 32.08 -32.72
N LEU A 802 39.49 31.78 -31.47
CA LEU A 802 39.78 32.58 -30.24
C LEU A 802 41.28 32.76 -29.91
N ASP A 803 42.19 32.10 -30.61
CA ASP A 803 43.64 32.35 -30.52
C ASP A 803 44.36 32.59 -31.86
N GLY A 804 43.59 32.67 -32.96
CA GLY A 804 44.05 33.08 -34.27
C GLY A 804 44.96 32.08 -35.01
N ASP A 805 44.85 30.78 -34.73
CA ASP A 805 45.68 29.76 -35.38
C ASP A 805 45.16 29.34 -36.77
N GLY A 806 43.86 29.49 -37.02
CA GLY A 806 43.19 29.10 -38.25
C GLY A 806 42.33 27.83 -38.16
N ILE A 807 41.85 27.49 -36.96
CA ILE A 807 40.87 26.42 -36.69
C ILE A 807 39.72 27.04 -35.89
N GLU A 808 38.48 26.75 -36.30
CA GLU A 808 37.29 27.27 -35.62
C GLU A 808 37.10 26.52 -34.28
N ASN A 809 36.73 27.22 -33.20
CA ASN A 809 36.71 26.74 -31.80
C ASN A 809 36.08 25.34 -31.62
N ASP A 810 34.95 25.06 -32.29
CA ASP A 810 34.23 23.76 -32.26
C ASP A 810 35.06 22.57 -32.80
N PHE A 811 36.13 22.85 -33.53
CA PHE A 811 37.06 21.89 -34.12
C PHE A 811 38.49 22.04 -33.58
N ASP A 812 38.71 22.96 -32.66
CA ASP A 812 39.99 23.18 -32.00
C ASP A 812 40.06 22.41 -30.67
N ASN A 813 41.06 21.55 -30.51
CA ASN A 813 41.30 20.86 -29.25
C ASN A 813 42.07 21.69 -28.21
N CYS A 814 42.40 22.94 -28.53
CA CYS A 814 42.93 23.98 -27.66
C CYS A 814 42.47 25.40 -28.05
N PRO A 815 41.17 25.76 -27.95
CA PRO A 815 40.62 27.06 -28.42
C PRO A 815 41.18 28.34 -27.76
N GLN A 816 42.21 28.26 -26.91
CA GLN A 816 42.85 29.39 -26.23
C GLN A 816 44.40 29.27 -26.23
N THR A 817 45.01 28.38 -27.03
CA THR A 817 46.47 28.14 -27.02
C THR A 817 47.03 27.67 -28.38
N HIS A 818 46.85 28.48 -29.42
CA HIS A 818 47.36 28.42 -30.80
C HIS A 818 48.25 27.21 -31.09
N ASN A 819 47.63 26.14 -31.60
CA ASN A 819 48.24 24.83 -31.78
C ASN A 819 48.02 24.20 -33.19
N PRO A 820 48.29 24.87 -34.35
CA PRO A 820 47.68 24.65 -35.71
C PRO A 820 48.08 23.35 -36.44
N ASN A 821 48.12 22.29 -35.67
CA ASN A 821 48.48 20.91 -35.94
C ASN A 821 47.54 19.96 -35.18
N GLN A 822 46.65 20.48 -34.30
CA GLN A 822 45.52 19.79 -33.68
C GLN A 822 45.93 18.44 -33.08
N LYS A 823 47.06 18.47 -32.35
CA LYS A 823 47.78 17.26 -31.98
C LYS A 823 47.41 16.84 -30.57
N ASP A 824 46.49 15.90 -30.52
CA ASP A 824 46.16 15.07 -29.36
C ASP A 824 47.14 13.85 -29.28
N SER A 825 47.44 13.32 -28.10
CA SER A 825 48.33 12.17 -27.86
C SER A 825 47.60 10.90 -27.42
N ASP A 826 46.61 11.06 -26.56
CA ASP A 826 45.92 10.07 -25.71
C ASP A 826 44.56 9.69 -26.30
N HIS A 827 44.02 10.61 -27.09
CA HIS A 827 42.76 10.59 -27.83
C HIS A 827 41.54 10.86 -26.94
N ASP A 828 41.66 11.81 -26.00
CA ASP A 828 40.58 12.26 -25.12
C ASP A 828 39.76 13.43 -25.69
N GLY A 829 40.31 14.18 -26.66
CA GLY A 829 39.69 15.34 -27.29
C GLY A 829 40.37 16.68 -26.97
N ILE A 830 41.34 16.73 -26.07
CA ILE A 830 42.13 17.94 -25.73
C ILE A 830 43.51 17.84 -26.43
N GLY A 831 44.10 18.98 -26.79
CA GLY A 831 45.38 19.03 -27.50
C GLY A 831 46.61 19.14 -26.59
N ASP A 832 47.74 18.57 -27.03
CA ASP A 832 49.10 18.63 -26.43
C ASP A 832 49.57 20.02 -25.92
N ALA A 833 48.93 21.10 -26.36
CA ALA A 833 49.35 22.48 -26.16
C ALA A 833 48.65 23.18 -24.99
N CYS A 834 47.40 22.79 -24.71
CA CYS A 834 46.53 23.35 -23.68
C CYS A 834 46.11 22.31 -22.64
N ASP A 835 46.36 21.01 -22.90
CA ASP A 835 46.34 19.97 -21.89
C ASP A 835 47.15 20.47 -20.67
N GLN A 836 46.40 20.68 -19.59
CA GLN A 836 46.86 21.07 -18.26
C GLN A 836 46.28 20.07 -17.27
N GLU A 837 46.64 18.78 -17.42
CA GLU A 837 46.45 17.71 -16.43
C GLU A 837 46.71 18.17 -14.99
N SER A 838 45.69 18.70 -14.30
CA SER A 838 45.68 19.13 -12.89
C SER A 838 44.27 19.57 -12.47
N GLY A 839 43.61 18.84 -11.56
CA GLY A 839 42.27 19.26 -11.10
C GLY A 839 41.78 18.72 -9.75
N LEU A 840 42.15 17.51 -9.35
CA LEU A 840 41.74 16.94 -8.05
C LEU A 840 42.30 17.76 -6.88
N SER A 841 41.40 18.21 -6.02
CA SER A 841 41.73 18.78 -4.71
C SER A 841 41.14 17.91 -3.61
N CYS A 842 41.93 17.62 -2.57
CA CYS A 842 41.45 16.97 -1.36
C CYS A 842 40.40 17.81 -0.60
N ALA A 843 40.27 19.11 -0.91
CA ALA A 843 39.27 20.00 -0.29
C ALA A 843 37.81 19.71 -0.72
N ALA A 844 37.57 18.71 -1.57
CA ALA A 844 36.24 18.12 -1.77
C ALA A 844 35.79 17.24 -0.59
N PHE A 845 36.66 17.02 0.40
CA PHE A 845 36.37 16.36 1.67
C PHE A 845 36.73 17.30 2.82
N GLU A 846 35.98 17.26 3.93
CA GLU A 846 36.11 18.22 5.04
C GLU A 846 37.55 18.32 5.59
N ASP A 847 38.11 19.54 5.54
CA ASP A 847 39.46 19.93 6.00
C ASP A 847 40.66 19.06 5.53
N LEU A 848 40.49 18.24 4.48
CA LEU A 848 41.55 17.43 3.88
C LEU A 848 42.46 18.26 2.94
N GLU A 849 43.67 18.59 3.39
CA GLU A 849 44.70 19.18 2.53
C GLU A 849 45.35 18.10 1.64
N ILE A 850 45.76 18.46 0.42
CA ILE A 850 46.65 17.61 -0.38
C ILE A 850 48.03 17.58 0.29
N VAL A 851 48.65 16.41 0.43
CA VAL A 851 50.05 16.30 0.93
C VAL A 851 51.07 16.78 -0.12
N ASN A 852 50.59 17.10 -1.32
CA ASN A 852 51.36 17.33 -2.54
C ASN A 852 51.46 18.83 -2.85
N GLY A 853 52.12 19.58 -1.97
CA GLY A 853 52.52 20.96 -2.25
C GLY A 853 53.83 21.04 -3.06
N VAL A 854 54.24 22.26 -3.44
CA VAL A 854 55.49 22.55 -4.19
C VAL A 854 56.77 22.34 -3.34
N ASP A 855 56.67 21.64 -2.20
CA ASP A 855 57.70 21.40 -1.18
C ASP A 855 57.56 19.94 -0.65
N ALA A 856 57.24 18.99 -1.54
CA ALA A 856 57.16 17.55 -1.27
C ALA A 856 57.98 16.72 -2.29
N ASP A 857 58.63 15.66 -1.83
CA ASP A 857 59.40 14.70 -2.65
C ASP A 857 58.70 13.32 -2.68
N LEU A 858 58.68 12.66 -3.84
CA LEU A 858 58.27 11.26 -3.98
C LEU A 858 59.46 10.31 -3.83
N THR A 859 59.26 9.22 -3.07
CA THR A 859 60.15 8.06 -3.02
C THR A 859 59.33 6.79 -3.28
N HIS A 860 59.93 5.79 -3.91
CA HIS A 860 59.26 4.51 -4.16
C HIS A 860 60.26 3.35 -4.06
N GLY A 861 59.77 2.16 -3.75
CA GLY A 861 60.61 0.99 -3.46
C GLY A 861 59.96 -0.33 -3.87
N ILE A 862 60.81 -1.30 -4.22
CA ILE A 862 60.42 -2.69 -4.45
C ILE A 862 61.29 -3.55 -3.54
N GLU A 863 60.68 -4.18 -2.54
CA GLU A 863 61.35 -4.91 -1.47
C GLU A 863 61.68 -6.33 -1.99
N GLN A 864 62.97 -6.66 -2.11
CA GLN A 864 63.41 -7.87 -2.83
C GLN A 864 63.64 -9.08 -1.90
N PRO A 865 63.22 -10.31 -2.30
CA PRO A 865 62.81 -10.71 -3.65
C PRO A 865 61.36 -10.32 -3.99
N CYS A 866 61.18 -9.72 -5.17
CA CYS A 866 59.86 -9.44 -5.73
C CYS A 866 59.94 -9.70 -7.23
N TYR A 867 59.44 -10.85 -7.68
CA TYR A 867 59.58 -11.32 -9.06
C TYR A 867 58.36 -10.95 -9.92
N GLY A 868 58.54 -10.00 -10.83
CA GLY A 868 57.49 -9.48 -11.70
C GLY A 868 56.93 -8.13 -11.23
N CYS A 869 57.11 -7.81 -9.95
CA CYS A 869 56.62 -6.57 -9.34
C CYS A 869 57.16 -5.32 -10.05
N SER A 870 56.30 -4.32 -10.23
CA SER A 870 56.63 -3.06 -10.87
C SER A 870 55.93 -1.89 -10.19
N ILE A 871 56.47 -0.69 -10.40
CA ILE A 871 55.76 0.57 -10.11
C ILE A 871 56.03 1.49 -11.31
N THR A 872 54.99 2.07 -11.89
CA THR A 872 55.09 2.91 -13.09
C THR A 872 54.39 4.25 -12.91
N ALA A 873 55.03 5.31 -13.42
CA ALA A 873 54.53 6.68 -13.40
C ALA A 873 54.18 7.19 -11.99
N VAL A 874 55.08 6.96 -11.02
CA VAL A 874 54.96 7.34 -9.60
C VAL A 874 54.66 8.83 -9.41
N GLU A 875 55.20 9.66 -10.30
CA GLU A 875 54.96 11.09 -10.43
C GLU A 875 53.47 11.49 -10.51
N ARG A 876 52.57 10.58 -10.92
CA ARG A 876 51.12 10.82 -11.07
C ARG A 876 50.36 10.90 -9.76
N VAL A 877 50.90 10.38 -8.64
CA VAL A 877 50.27 10.59 -7.31
C VAL A 877 50.18 12.09 -6.94
N PHE A 878 50.86 12.97 -7.71
CA PHE A 878 50.94 14.42 -7.49
C PHE A 878 50.21 15.29 -8.53
N ASN A 879 49.82 14.81 -9.73
CA ASN A 879 49.15 15.68 -10.72
C ASN A 879 47.69 15.96 -10.33
N GLY A 880 47.03 15.01 -9.66
CA GLY A 880 45.62 15.14 -9.31
C GLY A 880 44.73 15.05 -10.54
N VAL A 881 44.85 13.94 -11.27
CA VAL A 881 44.06 13.61 -12.46
C VAL A 881 43.34 12.26 -12.24
N LEU A 882 42.18 12.03 -12.88
CA LEU A 882 41.41 10.77 -12.77
C LEU A 882 41.56 9.86 -13.99
N SER A 883 41.98 10.39 -15.14
CA SER A 883 42.29 9.63 -16.36
C SER A 883 43.66 8.92 -16.32
N ASP A 884 44.53 9.32 -15.40
CA ASP A 884 45.91 8.87 -15.29
C ASP A 884 46.26 8.54 -13.82
N ALA A 885 47.11 7.52 -13.60
CA ALA A 885 47.44 7.03 -12.27
C ALA A 885 48.87 6.50 -12.17
N ALA A 886 49.41 6.49 -10.95
CA ALA A 886 50.61 5.74 -10.61
C ALA A 886 50.23 4.28 -10.30
N ARG A 887 50.69 3.35 -11.13
CA ARG A 887 50.33 1.94 -11.02
C ARG A 887 51.35 1.15 -10.21
N MET A 888 50.88 0.46 -9.18
CA MET A 888 51.64 -0.50 -8.37
C MET A 888 51.23 -1.93 -8.76
N GLU A 889 52.19 -2.81 -9.01
CA GLU A 889 51.93 -4.20 -9.38
C GLU A 889 52.80 -5.18 -8.58
N VAL A 890 52.17 -6.22 -8.02
CA VAL A 890 52.83 -7.35 -7.36
C VAL A 890 52.27 -8.66 -7.92
N VAL A 891 53.12 -9.40 -8.63
CA VAL A 891 52.74 -10.64 -9.33
C VAL A 891 52.66 -11.83 -8.36
N SER A 892 51.71 -12.73 -8.60
CA SER A 892 51.42 -13.89 -7.71
C SER A 892 52.66 -14.69 -7.32
N GLY A 893 52.81 -14.91 -6.01
CA GLY A 893 53.93 -15.69 -5.45
C GLY A 893 55.30 -14.99 -5.51
N ALA A 894 55.35 -13.67 -5.72
CA ALA A 894 56.59 -12.90 -5.74
C ALA A 894 57.34 -12.88 -4.38
N GLY A 895 56.60 -12.88 -3.25
CA GLY A 895 57.17 -12.95 -1.90
C GLY A 895 57.84 -11.65 -1.40
N GLY A 896 57.35 -10.50 -1.84
CA GLY A 896 57.80 -9.16 -1.45
C GLY A 896 56.77 -8.10 -1.84
N SER A 897 57.01 -6.85 -1.43
CA SER A 897 56.07 -5.73 -1.59
C SER A 897 56.61 -4.59 -2.46
N THR A 898 55.70 -3.73 -2.91
CA THR A 898 55.98 -2.45 -3.54
C THR A 898 55.47 -1.32 -2.65
N HIS A 899 56.12 -0.15 -2.64
CA HIS A 899 55.62 1.01 -1.92
C HIS A 899 55.85 2.33 -2.66
N ILE A 900 54.91 3.25 -2.49
CA ILE A 900 55.02 4.68 -2.83
C ILE A 900 54.99 5.46 -1.51
N GLN A 901 55.90 6.42 -1.35
CA GLN A 901 56.01 7.26 -0.17
C GLN A 901 56.13 8.74 -0.56
N VAL A 902 55.22 9.55 -0.01
CA VAL A 902 55.20 11.01 -0.08
C VAL A 902 56.00 11.55 1.10
N ASN A 903 56.91 12.50 0.85
CA ASN A 903 57.78 13.10 1.85
C ASN A 903 57.57 14.62 1.85
N HIS A 904 56.88 15.15 2.85
CA HIS A 904 56.55 16.58 2.96
C HIS A 904 57.66 17.33 3.72
N HIS A 905 58.06 18.53 3.28
CA HIS A 905 59.22 19.23 3.88
C HIS A 905 58.93 19.90 5.22
N SER A 906 57.67 19.91 5.69
CA SER A 906 57.30 20.32 7.05
C SER A 906 56.50 19.25 7.80
N VAL A 907 56.84 19.05 9.07
CA VAL A 907 56.12 18.20 10.01
C VAL A 907 54.67 18.67 10.17
N LYS A 908 53.73 17.73 10.08
CA LYS A 908 52.33 17.86 10.52
C LYS A 908 52.28 17.44 12.00
N GLU A 909 51.93 18.35 12.91
CA GLU A 909 51.97 18.13 14.38
C GLU A 909 50.58 17.73 14.92
N GLY A 910 50.49 16.66 15.72
CA GLY A 910 49.25 16.20 16.36
C GLY A 910 48.37 15.24 15.53
N ARG A 911 47.12 15.02 15.98
CA ARG A 911 46.18 14.04 15.39
C ARG A 911 45.73 14.47 13.99
N HIS A 912 45.86 13.57 13.02
CA HIS A 912 45.48 13.78 11.63
C HIS A 912 44.75 12.56 11.06
N VAL A 913 43.87 12.78 10.09
CA VAL A 913 43.46 11.75 9.11
C VAL A 913 44.40 11.84 7.92
N VAL A 914 44.77 10.70 7.36
CA VAL A 914 45.69 10.55 6.21
C VAL A 914 45.12 9.50 5.27
N GLY A 915 45.23 9.68 3.96
CA GLY A 915 44.68 8.71 3.02
C GLY A 915 45.14 8.83 1.57
N PHE A 916 44.76 7.84 0.78
CA PHE A 916 45.07 7.74 -0.65
C PHE A 916 43.82 7.45 -1.48
N LEU A 917 43.68 8.13 -2.62
CA LEU A 917 42.64 7.84 -3.62
C LEU A 917 43.16 6.76 -4.58
N VAL A 918 42.41 5.66 -4.70
CA VAL A 918 42.85 4.45 -5.42
C VAL A 918 41.72 3.79 -6.23
N GLU A 919 42.08 2.98 -7.23
CA GLU A 919 41.18 2.06 -7.94
C GLU A 919 41.86 0.69 -8.13
N HIS A 920 41.08 -0.40 -8.04
CA HIS A 920 41.54 -1.72 -8.45
C HIS A 920 41.14 -2.01 -9.90
N THR A 921 42.13 -2.34 -10.73
CA THR A 921 42.01 -2.26 -12.20
C THR A 921 41.07 -3.27 -12.87
N THR A 922 40.47 -4.21 -12.12
CA THR A 922 39.60 -5.27 -12.68
C THR A 922 38.36 -5.62 -11.84
N SER A 923 38.16 -4.99 -10.68
CA SER A 923 37.04 -5.28 -9.77
C SER A 923 36.85 -4.15 -8.77
N LEU A 924 35.75 -4.20 -8.01
CA LEU A 924 35.66 -3.47 -6.73
C LEU A 924 36.78 -3.94 -5.78
N LEU A 925 37.17 -3.05 -4.85
CA LEU A 925 38.14 -3.34 -3.79
C LEU A 925 37.46 -4.15 -2.68
N ASP A 926 37.71 -5.46 -2.66
CA ASP A 926 37.22 -6.38 -1.63
C ASP A 926 38.11 -6.42 -0.37
N ILE A 927 37.58 -6.99 0.72
CA ILE A 927 38.24 -7.01 2.03
C ILE A 927 39.55 -7.83 2.04
N ILE A 928 39.65 -8.85 1.18
CA ILE A 928 40.85 -9.67 1.01
C ILE A 928 41.96 -8.85 0.35
N TYR A 929 41.62 -8.00 -0.62
CA TYR A 929 42.55 -7.07 -1.26
C TYR A 929 43.01 -5.95 -0.31
N LEU A 930 42.11 -5.41 0.52
CA LEU A 930 42.45 -4.37 1.50
C LEU A 930 43.53 -4.82 2.49
N ASN A 931 43.47 -6.08 2.94
CA ASN A 931 44.47 -6.69 3.81
C ASN A 931 45.88 -6.81 3.17
N THR A 932 46.02 -6.54 1.87
CA THR A 932 47.32 -6.46 1.16
C THR A 932 47.91 -5.07 1.14
N ILE A 933 47.14 -4.06 1.53
CA ILE A 933 47.53 -2.66 1.55
C ILE A 933 48.00 -2.29 2.97
N THR A 934 48.95 -1.37 3.08
CA THR A 934 49.38 -0.82 4.38
C THR A 934 49.66 0.67 4.26
N ILE A 935 49.09 1.47 5.16
CA ILE A 935 49.39 2.91 5.27
C ILE A 935 50.25 3.15 6.52
N SER A 936 51.45 3.69 6.30
CA SER A 936 52.44 3.94 7.37
C SER A 936 52.88 5.41 7.35
N THR A 937 53.06 6.00 8.54
CA THR A 937 53.59 7.36 8.72
C THR A 937 55.00 7.32 9.31
N TYR A 938 55.82 8.31 8.95
CA TYR A 938 57.17 8.48 9.50
C TYR A 938 57.45 9.96 9.83
N LEU A 939 58.39 10.17 10.74
CA LEU A 939 58.96 11.48 11.10
C LEU A 939 60.49 11.40 10.99
N ASP A 940 61.14 12.27 10.21
CA ASP A 940 62.59 12.21 9.92
C ASP A 940 63.04 10.83 9.36
N GLY A 941 62.10 10.05 8.79
CA GLY A 941 62.32 8.68 8.31
C GLY A 941 62.29 7.58 9.38
N VAL A 942 61.75 7.87 10.57
CA VAL A 942 61.46 6.88 11.64
C VAL A 942 59.95 6.66 11.71
N ALA A 943 59.49 5.41 11.71
CA ALA A 943 58.05 5.10 11.73
C ALA A 943 57.37 5.63 13.00
N THR A 944 56.22 6.28 12.82
CA THR A 944 55.44 6.97 13.88
C THR A 944 54.05 6.39 14.08
N GLY A 945 53.57 5.60 13.13
CA GLY A 945 52.32 4.86 13.18
C GLY A 945 52.17 4.04 11.89
N GLU A 946 51.51 2.89 11.97
CA GLU A 946 51.29 1.95 10.86
C GLU A 946 49.92 1.30 11.06
N SER A 947 49.13 1.18 10.00
CA SER A 947 47.78 0.59 10.02
C SER A 947 47.63 -0.35 8.84
N THR A 948 47.28 -1.60 9.13
CA THR A 948 47.04 -2.70 8.18
C THR A 948 45.57 -3.08 8.10
N SER A 949 44.83 -2.91 9.20
CA SER A 949 43.40 -3.11 9.34
C SER A 949 42.75 -1.86 9.95
N GLY A 950 41.44 -1.69 9.77
CA GLY A 950 40.71 -0.50 10.22
C GLY A 950 40.67 0.68 9.23
N TYR A 951 40.72 0.42 7.92
CA TYR A 951 40.49 1.44 6.90
C TYR A 951 39.02 1.89 6.90
N ARG A 952 38.76 3.20 6.82
CA ARG A 952 37.45 3.69 6.37
C ARG A 952 37.49 3.85 4.85
N LEU A 953 36.61 3.12 4.16
CA LEU A 953 36.33 3.29 2.73
C LEU A 953 35.27 4.38 2.57
N ALA A 954 35.66 5.56 2.08
CA ALA A 954 34.67 6.56 1.67
C ALA A 954 34.29 6.37 0.18
N PRO A 955 32.98 6.36 -0.17
CA PRO A 955 32.55 6.37 -1.55
C PRO A 955 32.92 7.71 -2.21
N PHE A 956 33.56 7.67 -3.38
CA PHE A 956 33.99 8.88 -4.10
C PHE A 956 33.13 9.10 -5.34
N LYS A 957 32.18 10.03 -5.26
CA LYS A 957 31.38 10.50 -6.40
C LYS A 957 31.94 11.80 -6.95
N VAL A 958 32.50 11.75 -8.16
CA VAL A 958 32.75 12.90 -9.04
C VAL A 958 32.18 12.53 -10.40
N ASN A 959 31.59 13.49 -11.13
CA ASN A 959 30.97 13.25 -12.43
C ASN A 959 31.95 12.52 -13.38
N GLY A 960 31.60 11.27 -13.73
CA GLY A 960 32.41 10.36 -14.55
C GLY A 960 33.05 9.19 -13.79
N ALA A 961 33.36 9.32 -12.50
CA ALA A 961 34.04 8.29 -11.71
C ALA A 961 33.04 7.36 -10.99
N ARG A 962 33.11 6.04 -11.23
CA ARG A 962 32.24 5.03 -10.57
C ARG A 962 32.98 4.06 -9.63
N ASN A 963 34.27 3.80 -9.87
CA ASN A 963 35.01 2.71 -9.23
C ASN A 963 36.02 3.14 -8.16
N HIS A 964 36.42 4.41 -8.14
CA HIS A 964 37.44 4.92 -7.22
C HIS A 964 37.00 4.81 -5.75
N ARG A 965 37.96 4.63 -4.83
CA ARG A 965 37.75 4.58 -3.38
C ARG A 965 38.85 5.36 -2.66
N LEU A 966 38.47 6.05 -1.58
CA LEU A 966 39.41 6.75 -0.71
C LEU A 966 39.70 5.89 0.52
N LEU A 967 40.97 5.50 0.71
CA LEU A 967 41.44 4.75 1.87
C LEU A 967 41.91 5.71 2.96
N LEU A 968 41.24 5.72 4.12
CA LEU A 968 41.52 6.63 5.23
C LEU A 968 42.06 5.90 6.48
N VAL A 969 43.06 6.50 7.14
CA VAL A 969 43.67 6.07 8.41
C VAL A 969 43.86 7.29 9.33
N THR A 970 43.62 7.14 10.63
CA THR A 970 43.93 8.18 11.63
C THR A 970 45.30 7.96 12.27
N THR A 971 46.17 8.97 12.22
CA THR A 971 47.40 9.02 13.03
C THR A 971 47.22 9.95 14.25
N ASN A 972 47.83 9.57 15.37
CA ASN A 972 47.91 10.39 16.59
C ASN A 972 49.34 10.93 16.85
N SER A 973 50.25 10.73 15.90
CA SER A 973 51.68 11.06 16.00
C SER A 973 52.07 12.10 14.95
N ASP A 974 52.96 13.04 15.34
CA ASP A 974 53.61 13.97 14.41
C ASP A 974 54.32 13.22 13.28
N PHE A 975 54.17 13.66 12.03
CA PHE A 975 54.77 13.00 10.85
C PHE A 975 55.23 14.01 9.79
N ASP A 976 56.22 13.63 8.98
CA ASP A 976 56.64 14.35 7.76
C ASP A 976 56.54 13.48 6.49
N GLN A 977 56.24 12.19 6.61
CA GLN A 977 56.20 11.23 5.51
C GLN A 977 55.01 10.28 5.63
N VAL A 978 54.41 9.92 4.50
CA VAL A 978 53.31 8.95 4.38
C VAL A 978 53.63 7.93 3.31
N ARG A 979 53.47 6.64 3.60
CA ARG A 979 53.71 5.52 2.68
C ARG A 979 52.44 4.71 2.46
N LEU A 980 52.16 4.40 1.20
CA LEU A 980 51.27 3.33 0.77
C LEU A 980 52.14 2.13 0.35
N THR A 981 51.90 0.97 0.94
CA THR A 981 52.55 -0.31 0.59
C THR A 981 51.51 -1.26 0.01
N LEU A 982 51.87 -2.03 -1.01
CA LEU A 982 51.10 -3.13 -1.58
C LEU A 982 51.93 -4.42 -1.47
N GLU A 983 51.38 -5.40 -0.76
CA GLU A 983 51.97 -6.72 -0.53
C GLU A 983 51.45 -7.75 -1.55
N GLY A 984 52.23 -8.81 -1.76
CA GLY A 984 51.90 -9.86 -2.73
C GLY A 984 51.26 -11.08 -2.07
N LEU A 985 49.95 -11.26 -2.28
CA LEU A 985 49.28 -12.51 -1.93
C LEU A 985 49.82 -13.70 -2.74
N SER A 986 49.54 -14.90 -2.22
CA SER A 986 49.66 -16.10 -3.03
C SER A 986 48.50 -16.16 -4.02
N PHE A 987 48.80 -16.59 -5.26
CA PHE A 987 47.87 -16.88 -6.35
C PHE A 987 47.22 -15.70 -7.12
N THR A 988 47.05 -14.49 -6.56
CA THR A 988 46.49 -13.31 -7.28
C THR A 988 47.56 -12.37 -7.87
N ASN A 989 47.21 -11.61 -8.91
CA ASN A 989 48.07 -10.55 -9.49
C ASN A 989 47.58 -9.19 -9.01
N ASN A 990 48.15 -8.68 -7.92
CA ASN A 990 47.67 -7.47 -7.25
C ASN A 990 48.11 -6.24 -8.06
N GLN A 991 47.17 -5.50 -8.65
CA GLN A 991 47.43 -4.30 -9.45
C GLN A 991 46.53 -3.13 -9.00
N LEU A 992 47.14 -2.17 -8.29
CA LEU A 992 46.49 -1.02 -7.69
C LEU A 992 46.91 0.26 -8.42
N ASP A 993 45.94 1.08 -8.82
CA ASP A 993 46.18 2.44 -9.30
C ASP A 993 46.01 3.46 -8.18
N VAL A 994 46.92 4.43 -8.12
CA VAL A 994 47.04 5.42 -7.05
C VAL A 994 47.07 6.82 -7.67
N TYR A 995 46.10 7.65 -7.29
CA TYR A 995 45.82 8.93 -7.94
C TYR A 995 46.24 10.14 -7.07
N LEU A 996 46.04 10.06 -5.75
CA LEU A 996 46.29 11.19 -4.85
C LEU A 996 46.62 10.76 -3.42
N ALA A 997 47.23 11.67 -2.64
CA ALA A 997 47.48 11.54 -1.21
C ALA A 997 46.99 12.79 -0.45
N CYS A 998 46.16 12.59 0.58
CA CYS A 998 45.51 13.64 1.38
C CYS A 998 45.84 13.52 2.88
N ALA A 999 45.83 14.64 3.63
CA ALA A 999 45.88 14.65 5.09
C ALA A 999 45.23 15.89 5.74
N ALA A 1000 44.33 15.65 6.70
CA ALA A 1000 43.61 16.66 7.49
C ALA A 1000 44.09 16.67 8.94
N PRO A 1001 44.21 17.82 9.62
CA PRO A 1001 44.21 17.86 11.08
C PRO A 1001 42.82 17.46 11.60
N VAL A 1002 42.74 16.58 12.61
CA VAL A 1002 41.45 16.29 13.24
C VAL A 1002 41.09 17.43 14.19
N GLY A 1003 39.95 18.08 13.95
CA GLY A 1003 39.44 19.15 14.80
C GLY A 1003 39.35 18.75 16.28
N HIS A 1004 39.66 19.69 17.16
CA HIS A 1004 39.04 19.67 18.49
C HIS A 1004 37.56 20.07 18.33
N PRO A 1005 36.65 19.49 19.12
CA PRO A 1005 35.20 19.68 18.97
C PRO A 1005 34.76 21.13 19.27
#